data_AF-A0A4R4XXS5-F1
#
_entry.id   AF-A0A4R4XXS5-F1
#
_cell.length_a   1.000
_cell.length_b   1.000
_cell.length_c   1.000
_cell.angle_alpha   90.00
_cell.angle_beta   90.00
_cell.angle_gamma   90.00
#
_symmetry.space_group_name_H-M   'P 1'
#
loop_
_entity.id
_entity.type
_entity.pdbx_description
1 polymer ?
#
loop_
_entity_poly.entity_id
_entity_poly.type
_entity_poly.pdbx_seq_one_letter_code
_entity_poly.pdbx_strand_id
1 'polypeptide(L)'
;MGARRAVLAARLDRILNDALGATALLRTAVAVADHGLEDGLARSAGVIAAAAAEVDDLHATESARRVPGLTGLPARPAAYVRDIHRRIGDGKPRDAKFAAYVRPRLSCARAFALLIIEDVGLAMRELRGPFAEYLRHWAAAGLHGWREAAGYVRPPGEWSGIPPWTGPLLGNAAPLHERLASGQDPASVEMVGDLLWYADLVDALARLHGHERAQATPGTGEPWFEHDPEPVSERLAPRLDSVTLAVSGAAQLVALGGVPPRGARAWTDLTAGLLAGTAIAEALTGDFAVPAALLERDGTAVPGAAVRFRIARSARDLSEWSEYMGNCIAGPFYIDDAKNGRSGLAGLYDKHGLLVANAELLPLRPASRGWRVSELAARFNDEPDAELARRFRDWVAAIPGPVKAEPAQGQEELPPVRPAARRRAAPRLVEDVGQALGPLAERAWRETATEALGVFAAIAATPPDAALVRLRRLGSERFTGAVRRALESGDVDLVGLWTATGSRPLGTALDALDPALRGRFDQLPLLLGEPPLPKALHRLVKLPAIADAYALDLAGRRARRAIGLLAVQDDPALAAAVARRTTEPLLCALTVAVTCAAPETELATVTAPRSVRVPGFPATALDDDDGPWRRRAVSAARELGADTARFWDEIAAHGLRVPASWLPPGGWTALWARAHSHRR
;
A
#
# COMPACT_ATOMS: atom_id res chain seq x y z
N MET A 1 4.87 -45.79 4.59
CA MET A 1 3.91 -45.04 3.75
C MET A 1 2.50 -44.96 4.36
N GLY A 2 1.95 -46.04 4.95
CA GLY A 2 0.61 -46.04 5.55
C GLY A 2 0.38 -45.03 6.70
N ALA A 3 1.30 -44.92 7.65
CA ALA A 3 1.16 -44.00 8.80
C ALA A 3 1.10 -42.51 8.38
N ARG A 4 1.90 -42.10 7.39
CA ARG A 4 1.90 -40.73 6.86
C ARG A 4 0.59 -40.39 6.13
N ARG A 5 -0.05 -41.40 5.51
CA ARG A 5 -1.35 -41.25 4.82
C ARG A 5 -2.49 -41.05 5.83
N ALA A 6 -2.51 -41.82 6.92
CA ALA A 6 -3.51 -41.67 7.98
C ALA A 6 -3.44 -40.29 8.67
N VAL A 7 -2.24 -39.78 8.90
CA VAL A 7 -2.02 -38.44 9.49
C VAL A 7 -2.52 -37.31 8.58
N LEU A 8 -2.38 -37.47 7.26
CA LEU A 8 -2.84 -36.47 6.28
C LEU A 8 -4.37 -36.45 6.13
N ALA A 9 -5.01 -37.61 6.07
CA ALA A 9 -6.48 -37.70 6.05
C ALA A 9 -7.08 -37.08 7.31
N ALA A 10 -6.56 -37.44 8.48
CA ALA A 10 -6.98 -36.85 9.75
C ALA A 10 -6.73 -35.33 9.83
N ARG A 11 -5.74 -34.78 9.11
CA ARG A 11 -5.53 -33.32 9.03
C ARG A 11 -6.62 -32.64 8.19
N LEU A 12 -6.98 -33.21 7.06
CA LEU A 12 -8.00 -32.66 6.16
C LEU A 12 -9.41 -32.69 6.79
N ASP A 13 -9.77 -33.80 7.44
CA ASP A 13 -11.04 -33.92 8.16
C ASP A 13 -11.11 -32.92 9.32
N ARG A 14 -10.00 -32.73 10.06
CA ARG A 14 -9.94 -31.71 11.11
C ARG A 14 -10.17 -30.30 10.58
N ILE A 15 -9.56 -29.95 9.45
CA ILE A 15 -9.72 -28.62 8.84
C ILE A 15 -11.18 -28.38 8.45
N LEU A 16 -11.82 -29.37 7.82
CA LEU A 16 -13.23 -29.28 7.46
C LEU A 16 -14.09 -29.07 8.71
N ASN A 17 -13.92 -29.91 9.73
CA ASN A 17 -14.70 -29.84 10.97
C ASN A 17 -14.50 -28.51 11.71
N ASP A 18 -13.28 -27.98 11.70
CA ASP A 18 -12.97 -26.68 12.30
C ASP A 18 -13.64 -25.55 11.52
N ALA A 19 -13.63 -25.59 10.18
CA ALA A 19 -14.32 -24.63 9.34
C ALA A 19 -15.83 -24.62 9.54
N LEU A 20 -16.46 -25.80 9.60
CA LEU A 20 -17.90 -25.94 9.89
C LEU A 20 -18.21 -25.40 11.30
N GLY A 21 -17.38 -25.72 12.28
CA GLY A 21 -17.51 -25.24 13.66
C GLY A 21 -17.38 -23.72 13.78
N ALA A 22 -16.37 -23.12 13.13
CA ALA A 22 -16.20 -21.67 13.10
C ALA A 22 -17.34 -20.96 12.37
N THR A 23 -17.84 -21.54 11.27
CA THR A 23 -19.01 -21.03 10.55
C THR A 23 -20.25 -21.00 11.46
N ALA A 24 -20.49 -22.08 12.21
CA ALA A 24 -21.60 -22.15 13.17
C ALA A 24 -21.48 -21.11 14.28
N LEU A 25 -20.28 -20.92 14.86
CA LEU A 25 -20.03 -19.90 15.89
C LEU A 25 -20.23 -18.47 15.34
N LEU A 26 -19.74 -18.17 14.13
CA LEU A 26 -19.90 -16.87 13.50
C LEU A 26 -21.37 -16.54 13.22
N ARG A 27 -22.09 -17.46 12.58
CA ARG A 27 -23.53 -17.30 12.30
C ARG A 27 -24.33 -17.12 13.59
N THR A 28 -23.96 -17.84 14.65
CA THR A 28 -24.59 -17.70 15.97
C THR A 28 -24.25 -16.35 16.62
N ALA A 29 -23.00 -15.89 16.51
CA ALA A 29 -22.60 -14.59 17.05
C ALA A 29 -23.37 -13.44 16.38
N VAL A 30 -23.51 -13.48 15.05
CA VAL A 30 -24.31 -12.51 14.28
C VAL A 30 -25.78 -12.58 14.68
N ALA A 31 -26.39 -13.76 14.71
CA ALA A 31 -27.80 -13.92 15.12
C ALA A 31 -28.07 -13.43 16.55
N VAL A 32 -27.13 -13.65 17.48
CA VAL A 32 -27.21 -13.16 18.87
C VAL A 32 -27.04 -11.64 18.95
N ALA A 33 -26.22 -11.04 18.08
CA ALA A 33 -26.07 -9.59 17.99
C ALA A 33 -27.34 -8.93 17.43
N ASP A 34 -27.92 -9.50 16.37
CA ASP A 34 -29.06 -8.92 15.65
C ASP A 34 -30.40 -9.12 16.36
N HIS A 35 -30.57 -10.26 17.04
CA HIS A 35 -31.86 -10.67 17.62
C HIS A 35 -31.82 -10.87 19.13
N GLY A 36 -30.68 -10.63 19.77
CA GLY A 36 -30.48 -10.94 21.18
C GLY A 36 -30.20 -12.41 21.45
N LEU A 37 -29.80 -12.71 22.69
CA LEU A 37 -29.23 -14.01 23.06
C LEU A 37 -30.20 -15.18 22.87
N GLU A 38 -31.45 -15.03 23.30
CA GLU A 38 -32.42 -16.13 23.32
C GLU A 38 -32.89 -16.48 21.90
N ASP A 39 -33.35 -15.48 21.15
CA ASP A 39 -33.84 -15.66 19.77
C ASP A 39 -32.70 -15.99 18.80
N GLY A 40 -31.52 -15.39 18.98
CA GLY A 40 -30.34 -15.70 18.19
C GLY A 40 -29.92 -17.17 18.34
N LEU A 41 -29.86 -17.70 19.56
CA LEU A 41 -29.53 -19.11 19.80
C LEU A 41 -30.61 -20.06 19.31
N ALA A 42 -31.90 -19.69 19.42
CA ALA A 42 -32.99 -20.50 18.87
C ALA A 42 -32.87 -20.63 17.35
N ARG A 43 -32.57 -19.53 16.65
CA ARG A 43 -32.36 -19.50 15.19
C ARG A 43 -31.14 -20.28 14.73
N SER A 44 -30.08 -20.34 15.55
CA SER A 44 -28.84 -21.04 15.21
C SER A 44 -28.75 -22.47 15.77
N ALA A 45 -29.77 -22.96 16.49
CA ALA A 45 -29.73 -24.26 17.17
C ALA A 45 -29.45 -25.43 16.22
N GLY A 46 -30.09 -25.45 15.04
CA GLY A 46 -29.86 -26.50 14.03
C GLY A 46 -28.43 -26.50 13.48
N VAL A 47 -27.89 -25.32 13.18
CA VAL A 47 -26.51 -25.17 12.66
C VAL A 47 -25.47 -25.56 13.70
N ILE A 48 -25.70 -25.19 14.97
CA ILE A 48 -24.85 -25.58 16.10
C ILE A 48 -24.91 -27.10 16.34
N ALA A 49 -26.08 -27.71 16.24
CA ALA A 49 -26.24 -29.15 16.37
C ALA A 49 -25.53 -29.92 15.24
N ALA A 50 -25.65 -29.47 13.99
CA ALA A 50 -24.96 -30.07 12.86
C ALA A 50 -23.43 -29.98 13.02
N ALA A 51 -22.89 -28.80 13.32
CA ALA A 51 -21.46 -28.65 13.56
C ALA A 51 -20.96 -29.44 14.79
N ALA A 52 -21.79 -29.62 15.82
CA ALA A 52 -21.45 -30.44 16.98
C ALA A 52 -21.36 -31.95 16.64
N ALA A 53 -22.13 -32.41 15.64
CA ALA A 53 -22.16 -33.81 15.22
C ALA A 53 -20.93 -34.22 14.40
N GLU A 54 -20.25 -33.28 13.75
CA GLU A 54 -19.05 -33.53 12.92
C GLU A 54 -17.81 -33.94 13.75
N VAL A 55 -17.82 -33.72 15.06
CA VAL A 55 -16.69 -34.06 15.95
C VAL A 55 -17.18 -34.88 17.13
N ASP A 56 -16.62 -36.08 17.30
CA ASP A 56 -16.95 -36.95 18.44
C ASP A 56 -16.51 -36.36 19.80
N ASP A 57 -17.05 -36.96 20.88
CA ASP A 57 -16.84 -36.53 22.26
C ASP A 57 -15.37 -36.58 22.71
N LEU A 58 -14.61 -37.56 22.22
CA LEU A 58 -13.22 -37.76 22.61
C LEU A 58 -12.36 -36.64 22.02
N HIS A 59 -12.45 -36.41 20.71
CA HIS A 59 -11.69 -35.38 20.01
C HIS A 59 -12.06 -33.97 20.45
N ALA A 60 -13.34 -33.72 20.75
CA ALA A 60 -13.78 -32.44 21.30
C ALA A 60 -13.16 -32.17 22.68
N THR A 61 -13.11 -33.17 23.55
CA THR A 61 -12.54 -33.07 24.90
C THR A 61 -11.02 -32.85 24.85
N GLU A 62 -10.32 -33.55 23.95
CA GLU A 62 -8.90 -33.33 23.72
C GLU A 62 -8.61 -31.91 23.24
N SER A 63 -9.43 -31.39 22.35
CA SER A 63 -9.31 -30.03 21.79
C SER A 63 -9.58 -28.93 22.82
N ALA A 64 -10.32 -29.25 23.89
CA ALA A 64 -10.60 -28.35 25.01
C ALA A 64 -9.49 -28.31 26.07
N ARG A 65 -8.49 -29.20 25.99
CA ARG A 65 -7.40 -29.25 26.98
C ARG A 65 -6.54 -28.00 26.86
N ARG A 66 -6.35 -27.33 28.00
CA ARG A 66 -5.41 -26.20 28.09
C ARG A 66 -4.00 -26.70 27.86
N VAL A 67 -3.29 -26.02 26.97
CA VAL A 67 -1.85 -26.21 26.78
C VAL A 67 -1.13 -25.26 27.73
N PRO A 68 -0.31 -25.77 28.69
CA PRO A 68 0.46 -24.92 29.58
C PRO A 68 1.34 -23.93 28.81
N GLY A 69 1.38 -22.67 29.24
CA GLY A 69 2.17 -21.61 28.61
C GLY A 69 1.49 -20.88 27.44
N LEU A 70 0.26 -21.27 27.06
CA LEU A 70 -0.54 -20.58 26.03
C LEU A 70 -1.75 -19.84 26.64
N THR A 71 -2.55 -19.20 25.79
CA THR A 71 -3.65 -18.27 26.15
C THR A 71 -4.80 -18.87 26.97
N GLY A 72 -4.81 -20.19 27.23
CA GLY A 72 -5.85 -20.88 28.00
C GLY A 72 -7.19 -21.03 27.27
N LEU A 73 -7.29 -20.56 26.02
CA LEU A 73 -8.40 -20.81 25.10
C LEU A 73 -8.29 -22.23 24.50
N PRO A 74 -9.40 -22.89 24.14
CA PRO A 74 -9.34 -24.18 23.47
C PRO A 74 -8.69 -24.02 22.10
N ALA A 75 -7.95 -25.05 21.69
CA ALA A 75 -7.20 -25.01 20.44
C ALA A 75 -8.11 -25.02 19.19
N ARG A 76 -9.38 -25.44 19.33
CA ARG A 76 -10.30 -25.66 18.20
C ARG A 76 -11.73 -25.19 18.50
N PRO A 77 -12.48 -24.74 17.48
CA PRO A 77 -13.85 -24.22 17.65
C PRO A 77 -14.86 -25.29 18.09
N ALA A 78 -14.64 -26.56 17.74
CA ALA A 78 -15.56 -27.66 18.05
C ALA A 78 -15.88 -27.80 19.54
N ALA A 79 -14.93 -27.49 20.42
CA ALA A 79 -15.15 -27.50 21.87
C ALA A 79 -16.22 -26.47 22.29
N TYR A 80 -16.18 -25.27 21.73
CA TYR A 80 -17.15 -24.21 22.02
C TYR A 80 -18.51 -24.46 21.37
N VAL A 81 -18.54 -24.99 20.16
CA VAL A 81 -19.80 -25.39 19.50
C VAL A 81 -20.54 -26.41 20.36
N ARG A 82 -19.83 -27.43 20.85
CA ARG A 82 -20.42 -28.49 21.68
C ARG A 82 -20.83 -28.02 23.07
N ASP A 83 -20.01 -27.18 23.70
CA ASP A 83 -20.34 -26.52 24.97
C ASP A 83 -21.67 -25.75 24.84
N ILE A 84 -21.81 -24.97 23.77
CA ILE A 84 -23.03 -24.19 23.50
C ILE A 84 -24.21 -25.13 23.18
N HIS A 85 -24.03 -26.14 22.33
CA HIS A 85 -25.06 -27.11 21.98
C HIS A 85 -25.63 -27.82 23.23
N ARG A 86 -24.75 -28.35 24.07
CA ARG A 86 -25.13 -29.01 25.33
C ARG A 86 -25.87 -28.03 26.24
N ARG A 87 -25.37 -26.81 26.36
CA ARG A 87 -25.97 -25.79 27.23
C ARG A 87 -27.35 -25.34 26.75
N ILE A 88 -27.61 -25.34 25.45
CA ILE A 88 -28.94 -25.10 24.87
C ILE A 88 -29.89 -26.27 25.19
N GLY A 89 -29.41 -27.52 25.10
CA GLY A 89 -30.20 -28.74 25.34
C GLY A 89 -30.54 -29.04 26.80
N ASP A 90 -29.83 -28.46 27.76
CA ASP A 90 -30.00 -28.70 29.21
C ASP A 90 -31.37 -28.26 29.79
N GLY A 91 -32.21 -27.54 29.03
CA GLY A 91 -33.54 -27.07 29.47
C GLY A 91 -33.55 -26.07 30.65
N LYS A 92 -32.37 -25.57 31.04
CA LYS A 92 -32.19 -24.62 32.15
C LYS A 92 -32.61 -23.20 31.75
N PRO A 93 -33.00 -22.33 32.71
CA PRO A 93 -33.34 -20.94 32.43
C PRO A 93 -32.18 -20.19 31.75
N ARG A 94 -32.49 -19.40 30.71
CA ARG A 94 -31.53 -18.57 29.96
C ARG A 94 -31.24 -17.26 30.70
N ASP A 95 -30.76 -17.37 31.92
CA ASP A 95 -30.49 -16.26 32.83
C ASP A 95 -29.15 -15.53 32.55
N ALA A 96 -28.78 -14.57 33.40
CA ALA A 96 -27.51 -13.84 33.28
C ALA A 96 -26.27 -14.76 33.34
N LYS A 97 -26.33 -15.91 34.04
CA LYS A 97 -25.22 -16.88 34.09
C LYS A 97 -25.10 -17.63 32.78
N PHE A 98 -26.22 -17.97 32.14
CA PHE A 98 -26.23 -18.52 30.79
C PHE A 98 -25.63 -17.54 29.78
N ALA A 99 -26.01 -16.26 29.84
CA ALA A 99 -25.43 -15.21 29.00
C ALA A 99 -23.92 -15.04 29.22
N ALA A 100 -23.47 -15.03 30.48
CA ALA A 100 -22.04 -14.96 30.83
C ALA A 100 -21.24 -16.19 30.38
N TYR A 101 -21.89 -17.34 30.19
CA TYR A 101 -21.25 -18.55 29.68
C TYR A 101 -21.11 -18.55 28.14
N VAL A 102 -22.16 -18.11 27.43
CA VAL A 102 -22.23 -18.17 25.96
C VAL A 102 -21.46 -17.03 25.29
N ARG A 103 -21.60 -15.78 25.76
CA ARG A 103 -21.00 -14.61 25.11
C ARG A 103 -19.48 -14.68 24.95
N PRO A 104 -18.69 -15.09 25.97
CA PRO A 104 -17.23 -15.21 25.81
C PRO A 104 -16.82 -16.28 24.78
N ARG A 105 -17.61 -17.34 24.61
CA ARG A 105 -17.34 -18.39 23.62
C ARG A 105 -17.60 -17.89 22.20
N LEU A 106 -18.68 -17.13 22.01
CA LEU A 106 -18.99 -16.49 20.74
C LEU A 106 -17.98 -15.39 20.38
N SER A 107 -17.42 -14.66 21.35
CA SER A 107 -16.40 -13.64 21.08
C SER A 107 -15.10 -14.18 20.46
N CYS A 108 -14.85 -15.48 20.56
CA CYS A 108 -13.68 -16.13 19.93
C CYS A 108 -13.94 -16.54 18.47
N ALA A 109 -15.17 -16.46 17.97
CA ALA A 109 -15.54 -16.94 16.63
C ALA A 109 -14.68 -16.34 15.52
N ARG A 110 -14.44 -15.02 15.58
CA ARG A 110 -13.57 -14.30 14.63
C ARG A 110 -12.14 -14.85 14.61
N ALA A 111 -11.55 -15.05 15.79
CA ALA A 111 -10.17 -15.51 15.91
C ALA A 111 -10.02 -16.93 15.35
N PHE A 112 -10.97 -17.83 15.62
CA PHE A 112 -10.98 -19.16 15.01
C PHE A 112 -11.08 -19.09 13.49
N ALA A 113 -12.01 -18.29 12.96
CA ALA A 113 -12.21 -18.18 11.52
C ALA A 113 -10.95 -17.70 10.79
N LEU A 114 -10.26 -16.68 11.31
CA LEU A 114 -9.03 -16.17 10.71
C LEU A 114 -7.92 -17.24 10.64
N LEU A 115 -7.70 -17.97 11.73
CA LEU A 115 -6.69 -19.04 11.78
C LEU A 115 -7.05 -20.21 10.84
N ILE A 116 -8.32 -20.58 10.78
CA ILE A 116 -8.78 -21.70 9.94
C ILE A 116 -8.69 -21.35 8.45
N ILE A 117 -9.03 -20.10 8.09
CA ILE A 117 -8.84 -19.57 6.73
C ILE A 117 -7.36 -19.73 6.34
N GLU A 118 -6.43 -19.29 7.19
CA GLU A 118 -4.99 -19.46 6.94
C GLU A 118 -4.56 -20.93 6.81
N ASP A 119 -5.04 -21.80 7.70
CA ASP A 119 -4.73 -23.24 7.72
C ASP A 119 -5.26 -23.97 6.47
N VAL A 120 -6.48 -23.64 6.01
CA VAL A 120 -7.04 -24.15 4.74
C VAL A 120 -6.11 -23.78 3.59
N GLY A 121 -5.65 -22.53 3.55
CA GLY A 121 -4.74 -22.03 2.52
C GLY A 121 -3.42 -22.78 2.47
N LEU A 122 -2.80 -22.93 3.63
CA LEU A 122 -1.57 -23.67 3.78
C LEU A 122 -1.74 -25.14 3.38
N ALA A 123 -2.77 -25.82 3.88
CA ALA A 123 -3.03 -27.22 3.58
C ALA A 123 -3.29 -27.44 2.07
N MET A 124 -4.06 -26.57 1.43
CA MET A 124 -4.33 -26.67 -0.01
C MET A 124 -3.07 -26.48 -0.86
N ARG A 125 -2.14 -25.60 -0.45
CA ARG A 125 -0.83 -25.44 -1.10
C ARG A 125 0.09 -26.65 -0.89
N GLU A 126 0.21 -27.13 0.34
CA GLU A 126 1.13 -28.21 0.73
C GLU A 126 0.74 -29.58 0.17
N LEU A 127 -0.56 -29.84 0.02
CA LEU A 127 -1.07 -31.16 -0.35
C LEU A 127 -1.24 -31.34 -1.87
N ARG A 128 -0.97 -30.29 -2.65
CA ARG A 128 -0.86 -30.38 -4.10
C ARG A 128 0.41 -31.13 -4.51
N GLY A 129 0.26 -32.10 -5.41
CA GLY A 129 1.37 -32.90 -5.96
C GLY A 129 1.37 -34.34 -5.44
N PRO A 130 2.36 -34.79 -4.65
CA PRO A 130 2.56 -36.20 -4.30
C PRO A 130 1.41 -36.85 -3.50
N PHE A 131 0.45 -36.06 -3.00
CA PHE A 131 -0.72 -36.54 -2.25
C PHE A 131 -2.06 -36.27 -2.97
N ALA A 132 -2.03 -35.91 -4.26
CA ALA A 132 -3.22 -35.49 -5.00
C ALA A 132 -4.35 -36.54 -5.04
N GLU A 133 -4.03 -37.83 -5.03
CA GLU A 133 -5.04 -38.90 -5.01
C GLU A 133 -5.84 -38.95 -3.70
N TYR A 134 -5.16 -38.76 -2.57
CA TYR A 134 -5.79 -38.69 -1.25
C TYR A 134 -6.67 -37.46 -1.12
N LEU A 135 -6.14 -36.33 -1.59
CA LEU A 135 -6.86 -35.08 -1.60
C LEU A 135 -8.13 -35.15 -2.47
N ARG A 136 -8.09 -35.85 -3.61
CA ARG A 136 -9.27 -36.12 -4.44
C ARG A 136 -10.30 -37.02 -3.74
N HIS A 137 -9.85 -38.06 -3.03
CA HIS A 137 -10.77 -38.94 -2.31
C HIS A 137 -11.50 -38.19 -1.19
N TRP A 138 -10.77 -37.39 -0.39
CA TRP A 138 -11.36 -36.52 0.61
C TRP A 138 -12.30 -35.48 -0.01
N ALA A 139 -11.89 -34.87 -1.13
CA ALA A 139 -12.69 -33.88 -1.85
C ALA A 139 -14.00 -34.45 -2.43
N ALA A 140 -14.11 -35.78 -2.60
CA ALA A 140 -15.32 -36.45 -3.06
C ALA A 140 -16.34 -36.74 -1.94
N ALA A 141 -16.02 -36.44 -0.68
CA ALA A 141 -16.96 -36.60 0.43
C ALA A 141 -18.14 -35.62 0.29
N GLY A 142 -19.35 -36.09 0.60
CA GLY A 142 -20.57 -35.28 0.56
C GLY A 142 -20.77 -34.44 1.83
N LEU A 143 -21.57 -33.37 1.71
CA LEU A 143 -21.86 -32.43 2.81
C LEU A 143 -23.35 -32.42 3.22
N HIS A 144 -24.11 -33.46 2.88
CA HIS A 144 -25.56 -33.48 3.05
C HIS A 144 -26.02 -33.14 4.48
N GLY A 145 -25.44 -33.77 5.50
CA GLY A 145 -25.82 -33.52 6.90
C GLY A 145 -25.57 -32.08 7.38
N TRP A 146 -24.49 -31.45 6.91
CA TRP A 146 -24.27 -30.02 7.15
C TRP A 146 -25.31 -29.16 6.42
N ARG A 147 -25.62 -29.49 5.16
CA ARG A 147 -26.51 -28.68 4.32
C ARG A 147 -27.96 -28.69 4.74
N GLU A 148 -28.46 -29.79 5.30
CA GLU A 148 -29.81 -29.82 5.89
C GLU A 148 -30.02 -28.74 6.96
N ALA A 149 -28.98 -28.48 7.77
CA ALA A 149 -29.07 -27.51 8.86
C ALA A 149 -28.59 -26.11 8.48
N ALA A 150 -27.49 -26.01 7.73
CA ALA A 150 -26.84 -24.73 7.41
C ALA A 150 -27.41 -24.05 6.16
N GLY A 151 -28.08 -24.81 5.29
CA GLY A 151 -28.53 -24.34 3.99
C GLY A 151 -27.41 -23.75 3.13
N TYR A 152 -27.80 -22.88 2.20
CA TYR A 152 -26.90 -22.22 1.27
C TYR A 152 -27.00 -20.70 1.39
N VAL A 153 -25.86 -20.04 1.59
CA VAL A 153 -25.78 -18.57 1.46
C VAL A 153 -25.58 -18.19 -0.01
N ARG A 154 -24.75 -18.93 -0.73
CA ARG A 154 -24.54 -18.77 -2.17
C ARG A 154 -25.35 -19.81 -2.95
N PRO A 155 -26.01 -19.43 -4.05
CA PRO A 155 -26.82 -20.36 -4.83
C PRO A 155 -25.96 -21.45 -5.49
N PRO A 156 -26.20 -22.74 -5.20
CA PRO A 156 -25.41 -23.84 -5.78
C PRO A 156 -25.47 -23.90 -7.30
N GLY A 157 -26.62 -23.54 -7.88
CA GLY A 157 -26.85 -23.49 -9.32
C GLY A 157 -26.05 -22.41 -10.07
N GLU A 158 -25.35 -21.53 -9.35
CA GLU A 158 -24.44 -20.54 -9.93
C GLU A 158 -22.98 -20.76 -9.46
N TRP A 159 -22.73 -21.83 -8.70
CA TRP A 159 -21.43 -22.06 -8.09
C TRP A 159 -20.45 -22.76 -9.04
N SER A 160 -19.44 -22.02 -9.49
CA SER A 160 -18.34 -22.53 -10.33
C SER A 160 -17.18 -23.13 -9.55
N GLY A 161 -17.22 -23.11 -8.22
CA GLY A 161 -16.04 -23.35 -7.38
C GLY A 161 -15.10 -22.15 -7.34
N ILE A 162 -13.90 -22.36 -6.78
CA ILE A 162 -12.84 -21.35 -6.62
C ILE A 162 -11.67 -21.72 -7.52
N PRO A 163 -11.53 -21.12 -8.72
CA PRO A 163 -10.36 -21.32 -9.56
C PRO A 163 -9.09 -20.75 -8.90
N PRO A 164 -7.90 -21.38 -9.06
CA PRO A 164 -7.61 -22.63 -9.76
C PRO A 164 -7.72 -23.89 -8.88
N TRP A 165 -8.43 -23.85 -7.75
CA TRP A 165 -8.38 -24.89 -6.71
C TRP A 165 -9.37 -26.03 -6.95
N THR A 166 -10.61 -25.73 -7.31
CA THR A 166 -11.68 -26.72 -7.47
C THR A 166 -11.35 -27.77 -8.53
N GLY A 167 -10.87 -27.38 -9.72
CA GLY A 167 -10.58 -28.33 -10.81
C GLY A 167 -9.65 -29.48 -10.43
N PRO A 168 -8.45 -29.20 -9.87
CA PRO A 168 -7.52 -30.26 -9.43
C PRO A 168 -8.03 -31.11 -8.25
N LEU A 169 -8.87 -30.56 -7.37
CA LEU A 169 -9.50 -31.30 -6.27
C LEU A 169 -10.58 -32.27 -6.77
N LEU A 170 -11.27 -31.89 -7.85
CA LEU A 170 -12.34 -32.68 -8.46
C LEU A 170 -11.84 -33.67 -9.53
N GLY A 171 -10.55 -33.67 -9.85
CA GLY A 171 -10.00 -34.58 -10.87
C GLY A 171 -10.61 -34.39 -12.26
N ASN A 172 -10.85 -33.14 -12.67
CA ASN A 172 -11.51 -32.73 -13.92
C ASN A 172 -13.04 -32.97 -13.98
N ALA A 173 -13.70 -33.27 -12.86
CA ALA A 173 -15.16 -33.21 -12.85
C ALA A 173 -15.64 -31.77 -13.09
N ALA A 174 -16.82 -31.64 -13.70
CA ALA A 174 -17.47 -30.36 -13.94
C ALA A 174 -17.78 -29.63 -12.61
N PRO A 175 -17.78 -28.29 -12.61
CA PRO A 175 -18.15 -27.50 -11.43
C PRO A 175 -19.58 -27.79 -10.97
N LEU A 176 -19.89 -27.47 -9.71
CA LEU A 176 -21.18 -27.80 -9.07
C LEU A 176 -22.40 -27.36 -9.91
N HIS A 177 -22.43 -26.12 -10.40
CA HIS A 177 -23.53 -25.62 -11.21
C HIS A 177 -23.80 -26.43 -12.50
N GLU A 178 -22.77 -27.02 -13.10
CA GLU A 178 -22.91 -27.88 -14.30
C GLU A 178 -23.33 -29.30 -13.93
N ARG A 179 -23.01 -29.76 -12.72
CA ARG A 179 -23.42 -31.09 -12.21
C ARG A 179 -24.85 -31.12 -11.70
N LEU A 180 -25.46 -29.97 -11.41
CA LEU A 180 -26.82 -29.87 -10.89
C LEU A 180 -27.85 -29.94 -12.02
N ALA A 181 -28.69 -30.98 -11.99
CA ALA A 181 -29.87 -31.04 -12.84
C ALA A 181 -31.00 -30.16 -12.29
N SER A 182 -31.88 -29.69 -13.17
CA SER A 182 -33.07 -28.91 -12.78
C SER A 182 -33.95 -29.71 -11.80
N GLY A 183 -34.21 -29.14 -10.62
CA GLY A 183 -35.03 -29.77 -9.57
C GLY A 183 -34.33 -30.81 -8.70
N GLN A 184 -33.04 -31.07 -8.92
CA GLN A 184 -32.24 -31.95 -8.04
C GLN A 184 -31.86 -31.23 -6.75
N ASP A 185 -31.88 -31.94 -5.62
CA ASP A 185 -31.39 -31.41 -4.34
C ASP A 185 -29.87 -31.17 -4.40
N PRO A 186 -29.40 -29.91 -4.27
CA PRO A 186 -27.98 -29.62 -4.34
C PRO A 186 -27.15 -30.30 -3.25
N ALA A 187 -27.72 -30.56 -2.08
CA ALA A 187 -27.03 -31.24 -0.98
C ALA A 187 -26.66 -32.69 -1.30
N SER A 188 -27.35 -33.31 -2.27
CA SER A 188 -27.06 -34.66 -2.77
C SER A 188 -25.91 -34.71 -3.79
N VAL A 189 -25.47 -33.56 -4.31
CA VAL A 189 -24.47 -33.44 -5.40
C VAL A 189 -23.20 -32.73 -4.95
N GLU A 190 -23.32 -31.78 -4.02
CA GLU A 190 -22.19 -31.04 -3.49
C GLU A 190 -21.20 -31.96 -2.79
N MET A 191 -19.92 -31.74 -3.09
CA MET A 191 -18.80 -32.42 -2.46
C MET A 191 -17.87 -31.39 -1.80
N VAL A 192 -17.06 -31.84 -0.85
CA VAL A 192 -16.07 -31.00 -0.15
C VAL A 192 -15.14 -30.27 -1.14
N GLY A 193 -14.80 -30.90 -2.27
CA GLY A 193 -13.96 -30.33 -3.33
C GLY A 193 -14.55 -29.12 -4.05
N ASP A 194 -15.87 -28.88 -3.92
CA ASP A 194 -16.51 -27.69 -4.48
C ASP A 194 -16.13 -26.41 -3.71
N LEU A 195 -15.61 -26.53 -2.49
CA LEU A 195 -15.17 -25.42 -1.62
C LEU A 195 -16.29 -24.41 -1.29
N LEU A 196 -17.56 -24.80 -1.46
CA LEU A 196 -18.69 -23.95 -1.11
C LEU A 196 -18.82 -23.78 0.41
N TRP A 197 -18.53 -24.84 1.19
CA TRP A 197 -18.40 -24.77 2.66
C TRP A 197 -17.35 -23.76 3.12
N TYR A 198 -16.28 -23.59 2.34
CA TYR A 198 -15.23 -22.63 2.64
C TYR A 198 -15.71 -21.20 2.34
N ALA A 199 -16.43 -20.99 1.23
CA ALA A 199 -17.07 -19.72 0.96
C ALA A 199 -18.10 -19.33 2.04
N ASP A 200 -18.84 -20.31 2.59
CA ASP A 200 -19.76 -20.07 3.71
C ASP A 200 -19.05 -19.56 4.98
N LEU A 201 -17.84 -20.07 5.27
CA LEU A 201 -17.01 -19.60 6.39
C LEU A 201 -16.62 -18.14 6.19
N VAL A 202 -16.11 -17.80 5.01
CA VAL A 202 -15.65 -16.44 4.70
C VAL A 202 -16.83 -15.47 4.63
N ASP A 203 -17.99 -15.89 4.09
CA ASP A 203 -19.22 -15.09 4.08
C ASP A 203 -19.75 -14.85 5.50
N ALA A 204 -19.70 -15.85 6.38
CA ALA A 204 -20.09 -15.69 7.78
C ALA A 204 -19.15 -14.72 8.51
N LEU A 205 -17.86 -14.72 8.18
CA LEU A 205 -16.89 -13.76 8.70
C LEU A 205 -17.16 -12.36 8.13
N ALA A 206 -17.51 -12.25 6.86
CA ALA A 206 -17.84 -10.96 6.22
C ALA A 206 -19.05 -10.28 6.86
N ARG A 207 -20.08 -11.06 7.20
CA ARG A 207 -21.25 -10.57 7.94
C ARG A 207 -20.90 -10.01 9.31
N LEU A 208 -19.94 -10.62 10.02
CA LEU A 208 -19.46 -10.07 11.27
C LEU A 208 -18.80 -8.69 11.08
N HIS A 209 -18.20 -8.44 9.92
CA HIS A 209 -17.63 -7.16 9.51
C HIS A 209 -18.67 -6.19 8.89
N GLY A 210 -19.96 -6.56 8.87
CA GLY A 210 -21.04 -5.72 8.35
C GLY A 210 -21.28 -5.85 6.84
N HIS A 211 -20.64 -6.79 6.17
CA HIS A 211 -20.81 -7.04 4.73
C HIS A 211 -21.86 -8.15 4.49
N GLU A 212 -22.65 -8.05 3.43
CA GLU A 212 -23.66 -9.08 3.11
C GLU A 212 -23.02 -10.45 2.86
N ARG A 213 -21.85 -10.45 2.18
CA ARG A 213 -21.05 -11.61 1.80
C ARG A 213 -19.61 -11.18 1.47
N ALA A 214 -18.70 -12.15 1.46
CA ALA A 214 -17.32 -11.95 1.06
C ALA A 214 -17.20 -11.71 -0.46
N GLN A 215 -16.20 -10.95 -0.89
CA GLN A 215 -16.00 -10.59 -2.30
C GLN A 215 -14.82 -11.35 -2.89
N ALA A 216 -14.92 -11.82 -4.13
CA ALA A 216 -13.79 -12.51 -4.77
C ALA A 216 -12.65 -11.52 -5.03
N THR A 217 -11.42 -11.84 -4.61
CA THR A 217 -10.24 -11.01 -4.86
C THR A 217 -9.59 -11.40 -6.19
N PRO A 218 -9.60 -10.54 -7.23
CA PRO A 218 -8.98 -10.88 -8.50
C PRO A 218 -7.45 -10.88 -8.40
N GLY A 219 -6.80 -11.93 -8.95
CA GLY A 219 -5.37 -11.89 -9.32
C GLY A 219 -4.34 -12.42 -8.31
N THR A 220 -4.75 -13.00 -7.18
CA THR A 220 -3.78 -13.52 -6.17
C THR A 220 -3.35 -14.97 -6.42
N GLY A 221 -4.05 -15.72 -7.28
CA GLY A 221 -3.76 -17.14 -7.56
C GLY A 221 -4.06 -18.09 -6.38
N GLU A 222 -4.58 -17.57 -5.27
CA GLU A 222 -4.89 -18.28 -4.02
C GLU A 222 -6.37 -18.12 -3.65
N PRO A 223 -6.95 -19.01 -2.81
CA PRO A 223 -8.40 -19.09 -2.65
C PRO A 223 -8.91 -18.05 -1.65
N TRP A 224 -8.93 -16.76 -2.00
CA TRP A 224 -9.42 -15.76 -1.04
C TRP A 224 -10.53 -14.92 -1.64
N PHE A 225 -11.75 -15.29 -1.26
CA PHE A 225 -12.76 -14.29 -1.02
C PHE A 225 -12.25 -13.39 0.12
N GLU A 226 -12.29 -12.08 -0.08
CA GLU A 226 -12.03 -11.08 0.95
C GLU A 226 -13.28 -10.96 1.83
N HIS A 227 -13.10 -11.18 3.14
CA HIS A 227 -14.18 -11.11 4.13
C HIS A 227 -14.42 -9.69 4.62
N ASP A 228 -13.39 -8.84 4.58
CA ASP A 228 -13.54 -7.42 4.91
C ASP A 228 -13.15 -6.57 3.70
N PRO A 229 -13.89 -6.70 2.58
CA PRO A 229 -13.56 -5.95 1.39
C PRO A 229 -13.78 -4.48 1.69
N GLU A 230 -12.88 -3.63 1.21
CA GLU A 230 -13.09 -2.20 1.32
C GLU A 230 -14.48 -1.86 0.73
N PRO A 231 -15.37 -1.20 1.49
CA PRO A 231 -16.72 -0.92 1.02
C PRO A 231 -16.67 -0.24 -0.35
N VAL A 232 -17.39 -0.82 -1.31
CA VAL A 232 -17.61 -0.19 -2.62
C VAL A 232 -18.38 1.08 -2.34
N SER A 233 -17.71 2.22 -2.46
CA SER A 233 -18.28 3.48 -1.99
C SER A 233 -19.50 3.85 -2.85
N GLU A 234 -20.67 3.94 -2.22
CA GLU A 234 -21.73 4.76 -2.79
C GLU A 234 -21.25 6.22 -2.81
N ARG A 235 -21.20 6.78 -4.01
CA ARG A 235 -21.32 8.21 -4.35
C ARG A 235 -20.37 9.17 -3.63
N LEU A 236 -19.29 9.59 -4.32
CA LEU A 236 -18.66 10.94 -4.29
C LEU A 236 -18.41 11.61 -2.91
N ALA A 237 -18.62 10.93 -1.79
CA ALA A 237 -18.50 11.44 -0.45
C ALA A 237 -17.16 10.95 0.13
N PRO A 238 -16.33 11.85 0.68
CA PRO A 238 -15.07 11.45 1.29
C PRO A 238 -15.33 10.47 2.44
N ARG A 239 -14.66 9.33 2.44
CA ARG A 239 -14.83 8.32 3.50
C ARG A 239 -14.21 8.82 4.80
N LEU A 240 -14.93 8.69 5.91
CA LEU A 240 -14.55 9.29 7.22
C LEU A 240 -13.90 8.29 8.19
N ASP A 241 -13.81 7.04 7.76
CA ASP A 241 -13.24 5.91 8.47
C ASP A 241 -11.71 6.00 8.63
N SER A 242 -11.05 6.79 7.81
CA SER A 242 -9.63 7.12 7.93
C SER A 242 -9.37 8.58 7.62
N VAL A 243 -8.51 9.22 8.39
CA VAL A 243 -8.05 10.59 8.12
C VAL A 243 -7.46 10.69 6.71
N THR A 244 -6.75 9.66 6.24
CA THR A 244 -6.14 9.64 4.90
C THR A 244 -7.20 9.56 3.80
N LEU A 245 -8.23 8.72 3.97
CA LEU A 245 -9.31 8.58 2.99
C LEU A 245 -10.22 9.81 2.99
N ALA A 246 -10.44 10.39 4.15
CA ALA A 246 -11.19 11.62 4.33
C ALA A 246 -10.48 12.76 3.59
N VAL A 247 -9.20 12.97 3.86
CA VAL A 247 -8.38 13.99 3.20
C VAL A 247 -8.27 13.74 1.70
N SER A 248 -8.12 12.49 1.26
CA SER A 248 -8.05 12.13 -0.16
C SER A 248 -9.37 12.42 -0.89
N GLY A 249 -10.51 11.98 -0.35
CA GLY A 249 -11.82 12.26 -0.95
C GLY A 249 -12.16 13.75 -0.94
N ALA A 250 -11.82 14.48 0.12
CA ALA A 250 -12.00 15.93 0.16
C ALA A 250 -11.09 16.64 -0.85
N ALA A 251 -9.84 16.19 -1.02
CA ALA A 251 -8.93 16.68 -2.05
C ALA A 251 -9.43 16.37 -3.46
N GLN A 252 -10.07 15.22 -3.68
CA GLN A 252 -10.72 14.88 -4.95
C GLN A 252 -11.89 15.82 -5.26
N LEU A 253 -12.75 16.10 -4.28
CA LEU A 253 -13.83 17.09 -4.45
C LEU A 253 -13.30 18.49 -4.75
N VAL A 254 -12.22 18.92 -4.09
CA VAL A 254 -11.52 20.17 -4.41
C VAL A 254 -10.93 20.14 -5.82
N ALA A 255 -10.33 19.02 -6.24
CA ALA A 255 -9.78 18.85 -7.58
C ALA A 255 -10.87 18.87 -8.68
N LEU A 256 -12.09 18.45 -8.34
CA LEU A 256 -13.29 18.54 -9.19
C LEU A 256 -13.97 19.92 -9.13
N GLY A 257 -13.40 20.90 -8.43
CA GLY A 257 -13.89 22.28 -8.37
C GLY A 257 -14.70 22.63 -7.12
N GLY A 258 -14.80 21.72 -6.15
CA GLY A 258 -15.40 21.98 -4.84
C GLY A 258 -14.65 23.07 -4.08
N VAL A 259 -15.38 24.06 -3.59
CA VAL A 259 -14.80 25.17 -2.82
C VAL A 259 -15.01 24.90 -1.34
N PRO A 260 -13.95 24.76 -0.52
CA PRO A 260 -14.11 24.50 0.90
C PRO A 260 -14.78 25.70 1.60
N PRO A 261 -15.83 25.49 2.42
CA PRO A 261 -16.51 26.57 3.13
C PRO A 261 -15.58 27.25 4.16
N ARG A 262 -15.67 28.57 4.27
CA ARG A 262 -14.90 29.34 5.27
C ARG A 262 -15.40 29.02 6.68
N GLY A 263 -14.57 28.36 7.48
CA GLY A 263 -14.82 28.14 8.90
C GLY A 263 -15.62 26.87 9.24
N ALA A 264 -15.52 25.82 8.41
CA ALA A 264 -16.02 24.49 8.77
C ALA A 264 -15.47 24.07 10.15
N ARG A 265 -16.37 23.78 11.09
CA ARG A 265 -16.00 23.37 12.46
C ARG A 265 -16.01 21.85 12.63
N ALA A 266 -16.77 21.15 11.80
CA ALA A 266 -16.77 19.70 11.71
C ALA A 266 -16.45 19.22 10.29
N TRP A 267 -15.96 17.98 10.20
CA TRP A 267 -15.57 17.37 8.92
C TRP A 267 -16.77 17.17 7.97
N THR A 268 -17.95 16.88 8.53
CA THR A 268 -19.22 16.83 7.80
C THR A 268 -19.58 18.17 7.14
N ASP A 269 -19.24 19.30 7.78
CA ASP A 269 -19.53 20.64 7.25
C ASP A 269 -18.61 20.96 6.06
N LEU A 270 -17.36 20.50 6.14
CA LEU A 270 -16.37 20.61 5.07
C LEU A 270 -16.81 19.80 3.85
N THR A 271 -17.19 18.53 4.02
CA THR A 271 -17.58 17.66 2.90
C THR A 271 -18.90 18.08 2.26
N ALA A 272 -19.90 18.46 3.07
CA ALA A 272 -21.15 19.01 2.55
C ALA A 272 -20.94 20.32 1.78
N GLY A 273 -20.08 21.21 2.27
CA GLY A 273 -19.73 22.45 1.57
C GLY A 273 -18.95 22.23 0.27
N LEU A 274 -18.08 21.21 0.23
CA LEU A 274 -17.37 20.82 -0.99
C LEU A 274 -18.34 20.28 -2.05
N LEU A 275 -19.28 19.40 -1.66
CA LEU A 275 -20.30 18.83 -2.55
C LEU A 275 -21.33 19.85 -3.04
N ALA A 276 -21.56 20.94 -2.31
CA ALA A 276 -22.49 22.00 -2.68
C ALA A 276 -21.97 22.93 -3.81
N GLY A 277 -20.72 22.76 -4.26
CA GLY A 277 -20.12 23.59 -5.31
C GLY A 277 -20.68 23.30 -6.71
N THR A 278 -21.18 24.34 -7.40
CA THR A 278 -21.72 24.26 -8.76
C THR A 278 -20.73 23.72 -9.80
N ALA A 279 -19.42 23.89 -9.57
CA ALA A 279 -18.36 23.37 -10.44
C ALA A 279 -18.24 21.83 -10.42
N ILE A 280 -18.64 21.17 -9.32
CA ILE A 280 -18.66 19.70 -9.24
C ILE A 280 -19.79 19.16 -10.13
N ALA A 281 -20.96 19.81 -10.13
CA ALA A 281 -22.05 19.45 -11.02
C ALA A 281 -21.66 19.62 -12.50
N GLU A 282 -21.00 20.73 -12.87
CA GLU A 282 -20.52 20.96 -14.25
C GLU A 282 -19.38 20.01 -14.67
N ALA A 283 -18.45 19.68 -13.76
CA ALA A 283 -17.37 18.74 -14.03
C ALA A 283 -17.86 17.28 -14.21
N LEU A 284 -18.98 16.92 -13.57
CA LEU A 284 -19.63 15.62 -13.68
C LEU A 284 -20.55 15.50 -14.91
N THR A 285 -20.91 16.61 -15.55
CA THR A 285 -21.75 16.65 -16.77
C THR A 285 -21.00 17.02 -18.05
N GLY A 286 -19.71 17.37 -17.97
CA GLY A 286 -18.92 17.79 -19.13
C GLY A 286 -18.37 16.62 -19.94
N ASP A 287 -18.93 16.39 -21.13
CA ASP A 287 -18.45 15.39 -22.09
C ASP A 287 -17.05 15.74 -22.63
N PHE A 288 -16.18 14.74 -22.78
CA PHE A 288 -14.90 14.88 -23.45
C PHE A 288 -15.09 15.05 -24.96
N ALA A 289 -14.26 15.89 -25.58
CA ALA A 289 -14.23 16.08 -27.03
C ALA A 289 -13.52 14.90 -27.72
N VAL A 290 -14.12 13.71 -27.69
CA VAL A 290 -13.57 12.47 -28.27
C VAL A 290 -13.62 12.52 -29.80
N PRO A 291 -12.48 12.40 -30.51
CA PRO A 291 -12.47 12.37 -31.97
C PRO A 291 -13.22 11.16 -32.54
N ALA A 292 -13.96 11.37 -33.65
CA ALA A 292 -14.83 10.37 -34.27
C ALA A 292 -14.14 9.02 -34.54
N ALA A 293 -12.89 9.04 -35.03
CA ALA A 293 -12.12 7.82 -35.31
C ALA A 293 -11.84 6.94 -34.08
N LEU A 294 -11.78 7.53 -32.88
CA LEU A 294 -11.67 6.77 -31.62
C LEU A 294 -13.03 6.32 -31.11
N LEU A 295 -14.06 7.16 -31.28
CA LEU A 295 -15.43 6.85 -30.88
C LEU A 295 -16.01 5.68 -31.69
N GLU A 296 -15.73 5.59 -32.99
CA GLU A 296 -16.12 4.47 -33.86
C GLU A 296 -15.52 3.12 -33.44
N ARG A 297 -14.43 3.15 -32.66
CA ARG A 297 -13.74 1.95 -32.17
C ARG A 297 -14.13 1.59 -30.75
N ASP A 298 -14.92 2.42 -30.08
CA ASP A 298 -15.42 2.14 -28.73
C ASP A 298 -16.23 0.83 -28.70
N GLY A 299 -15.88 -0.07 -27.80
CA GLY A 299 -16.48 -1.41 -27.68
C GLY A 299 -15.93 -2.47 -28.65
N THR A 300 -14.97 -2.15 -29.52
CA THR A 300 -14.40 -3.14 -30.46
C THR A 300 -13.35 -4.04 -29.80
N ALA A 301 -13.20 -5.27 -30.30
CA ALA A 301 -12.14 -6.17 -29.85
C ALA A 301 -10.80 -5.77 -30.47
N VAL A 302 -9.73 -5.77 -29.67
CA VAL A 302 -8.37 -5.58 -30.15
C VAL A 302 -7.89 -6.91 -30.76
N PRO A 303 -7.56 -6.96 -32.08
CA PRO A 303 -7.23 -8.20 -32.77
C PRO A 303 -6.09 -8.96 -32.08
N GLY A 304 -6.34 -10.24 -31.81
CA GLY A 304 -5.39 -11.13 -31.14
C GLY A 304 -5.19 -10.84 -29.64
N ALA A 305 -5.57 -9.69 -29.09
CA ALA A 305 -5.24 -9.34 -27.70
C ALA A 305 -6.27 -9.82 -26.66
N ALA A 306 -7.36 -10.48 -27.07
CA ALA A 306 -8.45 -10.97 -26.22
C ALA A 306 -9.05 -9.91 -25.27
N VAL A 307 -8.92 -8.63 -25.63
CA VAL A 307 -9.46 -7.48 -24.90
C VAL A 307 -10.37 -6.64 -25.79
N ARG A 308 -11.28 -5.90 -25.15
CA ARG A 308 -12.19 -4.93 -25.75
C ARG A 308 -11.74 -3.52 -25.40
N PHE A 309 -11.66 -2.66 -26.39
CA PHE A 309 -11.34 -1.25 -26.23
C PHE A 309 -12.57 -0.48 -25.76
N ARG A 310 -12.38 0.43 -24.80
CA ARG A 310 -13.37 1.46 -24.44
C ARG A 310 -12.73 2.84 -24.36
N ILE A 311 -13.41 3.86 -24.85
CA ILE A 311 -12.96 5.25 -24.73
C ILE A 311 -13.72 5.95 -23.59
N ALA A 312 -13.02 6.72 -22.76
CA ALA A 312 -13.64 7.53 -21.73
C ALA A 312 -14.41 8.69 -22.39
N ARG A 313 -15.63 8.94 -21.94
CA ARG A 313 -16.49 10.02 -22.45
C ARG A 313 -16.68 11.13 -21.43
N SER A 314 -16.41 10.85 -20.16
CA SER A 314 -16.57 11.79 -19.07
C SER A 314 -15.49 11.62 -17.99
N ALA A 315 -15.37 12.61 -17.11
CA ALA A 315 -14.52 12.51 -15.93
C ALA A 315 -14.99 11.41 -14.96
N ARG A 316 -16.27 11.03 -15.02
CA ARG A 316 -16.82 9.91 -14.23
C ARG A 316 -16.23 8.57 -14.67
N ASP A 317 -16.18 8.31 -15.98
CA ASP A 317 -15.60 7.06 -16.51
C ASP A 317 -14.15 6.89 -16.04
N LEU A 318 -13.38 7.99 -16.02
CA LEU A 318 -11.99 7.98 -15.54
C LEU A 318 -11.87 7.81 -14.04
N SER A 319 -12.78 8.38 -13.24
CA SER A 319 -12.77 8.22 -11.78
C SER A 319 -12.95 6.76 -11.41
N GLU A 320 -13.92 6.08 -12.04
CA GLU A 320 -14.17 4.65 -11.86
C GLU A 320 -12.95 3.80 -12.26
N TRP A 321 -12.26 4.16 -13.35
CA TRP A 321 -11.06 3.44 -13.80
C TRP A 321 -9.84 3.72 -12.92
N SER A 322 -9.66 4.95 -12.46
CA SER A 322 -8.55 5.38 -11.61
C SER A 322 -8.62 4.75 -10.23
N GLU A 323 -9.83 4.64 -9.67
CA GLU A 323 -10.10 3.94 -8.40
C GLU A 323 -9.80 2.44 -8.52
N TYR A 324 -10.31 1.78 -9.56
CA TYR A 324 -10.06 0.36 -9.79
C TYR A 324 -8.58 0.04 -10.11
N MET A 325 -7.94 0.88 -10.94
CA MET A 325 -6.55 0.68 -11.37
C MET A 325 -5.52 1.17 -10.37
N GLY A 326 -5.89 1.96 -9.36
CA GLY A 326 -4.93 2.56 -8.43
C GLY A 326 -3.89 3.45 -9.12
N ASN A 327 -4.27 4.10 -10.24
CA ASN A 327 -3.38 4.94 -11.04
C ASN A 327 -4.01 6.30 -11.36
N CYS A 328 -3.19 7.26 -11.78
CA CYS A 328 -3.59 8.67 -11.87
C CYS A 328 -4.21 9.08 -13.23
N ILE A 329 -4.85 8.17 -13.97
CA ILE A 329 -5.44 8.50 -15.28
C ILE A 329 -6.57 9.54 -15.20
N ALA A 330 -7.22 9.69 -14.03
CA ALA A 330 -8.19 10.75 -13.73
C ALA A 330 -7.53 12.07 -13.25
N GLY A 331 -6.21 12.18 -13.35
CA GLY A 331 -5.49 13.39 -12.95
C GLY A 331 -5.89 14.61 -13.80
N PRO A 332 -5.82 15.85 -13.26
CA PRO A 332 -6.24 17.06 -13.98
C PRO A 332 -5.56 17.26 -15.34
N PHE A 333 -4.34 16.73 -15.51
CA PHE A 333 -3.60 16.79 -16.77
C PHE A 333 -4.30 16.01 -17.90
N TYR A 334 -4.69 14.75 -17.65
CA TYR A 334 -5.36 13.91 -18.64
C TYR A 334 -6.78 14.42 -18.93
N ILE A 335 -7.50 14.89 -17.90
CA ILE A 335 -8.85 15.46 -18.05
C ILE A 335 -8.81 16.74 -18.89
N ASP A 336 -7.87 17.66 -18.62
CA ASP A 336 -7.77 18.91 -19.39
C ASP A 336 -7.40 18.65 -20.86
N ASP A 337 -6.49 17.71 -21.13
CA ASP A 337 -6.11 17.37 -22.50
C ASP A 337 -7.20 16.58 -23.24
N ALA A 338 -7.95 15.71 -22.56
CA ALA A 338 -9.11 15.01 -23.14
C ALA A 338 -10.31 15.94 -23.40
N LYS A 339 -10.60 16.86 -22.46
CA LYS A 339 -11.64 17.90 -22.66
C LYS A 339 -11.36 18.78 -23.88
N ASN A 340 -10.08 19.06 -24.15
CA ASN A 340 -9.67 19.87 -25.29
C ASN A 340 -9.41 19.04 -26.57
N GLY A 341 -9.72 17.74 -26.58
CA GLY A 341 -9.52 16.85 -27.74
C GLY A 341 -8.05 16.63 -28.12
N ARG A 342 -7.10 16.93 -27.23
CA ARG A 342 -5.65 16.77 -27.44
C ARG A 342 -5.15 15.36 -27.13
N SER A 343 -5.90 14.60 -26.32
CA SER A 343 -5.63 13.21 -25.97
C SER A 343 -6.92 12.39 -25.95
N GLY A 344 -6.84 11.11 -26.30
CA GLY A 344 -7.90 10.13 -26.05
C GLY A 344 -7.51 9.26 -24.85
N LEU A 345 -8.44 9.00 -23.93
CA LEU A 345 -8.19 8.16 -22.76
C LEU A 345 -8.99 6.87 -22.88
N ALA A 346 -8.32 5.74 -22.77
CA ALA A 346 -8.89 4.43 -23.09
C ALA A 346 -8.69 3.40 -21.99
N GLY A 347 -9.62 2.45 -21.91
CA GLY A 347 -9.55 1.25 -21.09
C GLY A 347 -9.60 -0.01 -21.94
N LEU A 348 -8.84 -1.03 -21.56
CA LEU A 348 -8.81 -2.36 -22.18
C LEU A 348 -9.47 -3.36 -21.24
N TYR A 349 -10.53 -4.01 -21.71
CA TYR A 349 -11.37 -4.90 -20.91
C TYR A 349 -11.22 -6.34 -21.37
N ASP A 350 -10.94 -7.28 -20.49
CA ASP A 350 -10.86 -8.69 -20.86
C ASP A 350 -12.25 -9.29 -21.17
N LYS A 351 -12.28 -10.60 -21.48
CA LYS A 351 -13.53 -11.35 -21.74
C LYS A 351 -14.49 -11.41 -20.54
N HIS A 352 -14.02 -11.13 -19.34
CA HIS A 352 -14.81 -11.06 -18.11
C HIS A 352 -15.31 -9.65 -17.82
N GLY A 353 -15.00 -8.67 -18.67
CA GLY A 353 -15.39 -7.28 -18.49
C GLY A 353 -14.54 -6.56 -17.43
N LEU A 354 -13.36 -7.08 -17.09
CA LEU A 354 -12.43 -6.44 -16.16
C LEU A 354 -11.44 -5.57 -16.92
N LEU A 355 -11.22 -4.35 -16.41
CA LEU A 355 -10.19 -3.45 -16.92
C LEU A 355 -8.81 -4.06 -16.63
N VAL A 356 -8.05 -4.40 -17.66
CA VAL A 356 -6.70 -4.99 -17.52
C VAL A 356 -5.59 -3.97 -17.72
N ALA A 357 -5.86 -2.92 -18.48
CA ALA A 357 -4.95 -1.80 -18.68
C ALA A 357 -5.72 -0.54 -19.08
N ASN A 358 -5.18 0.62 -18.78
CA ASN A 358 -5.67 1.90 -19.31
C ASN A 358 -4.55 2.64 -20.03
N ALA A 359 -4.92 3.50 -20.97
CA ALA A 359 -3.99 4.09 -21.92
C ALA A 359 -4.29 5.56 -22.22
N GLU A 360 -3.23 6.33 -22.42
CA GLU A 360 -3.29 7.64 -23.05
C GLU A 360 -2.91 7.52 -24.53
N LEU A 361 -3.80 8.00 -25.39
CA LEU A 361 -3.61 8.06 -26.84
C LEU A 361 -3.36 9.51 -27.25
N LEU A 362 -2.26 9.76 -27.95
CA LEU A 362 -1.93 11.07 -28.49
C LEU A 362 -1.94 11.06 -30.01
N PRO A 363 -2.45 12.11 -30.67
CA PRO A 363 -2.32 12.24 -32.11
C PRO A 363 -0.84 12.41 -32.49
N LEU A 364 -0.44 11.84 -33.62
CA LEU A 364 0.88 12.07 -34.21
C LEU A 364 1.00 13.52 -34.70
N ARG A 365 2.21 13.98 -34.99
CA ARG A 365 2.43 15.29 -35.61
C ARG A 365 2.93 15.10 -37.05
N PRO A 366 2.22 15.62 -38.07
CA PRO A 366 0.87 16.21 -38.04
C PRO A 366 -0.24 15.20 -37.67
N ALA A 367 -1.35 15.69 -37.11
CA ALA A 367 -2.44 14.88 -36.55
C ALA A 367 -3.08 13.91 -37.55
N SER A 368 -3.06 14.25 -38.84
CA SER A 368 -3.53 13.39 -39.92
C SER A 368 -2.76 12.06 -40.05
N ARG A 369 -1.57 11.94 -39.45
CA ARG A 369 -0.74 10.72 -39.52
C ARG A 369 -1.25 9.56 -38.65
N GLY A 370 -2.23 9.77 -37.79
CA GLY A 370 -2.76 8.73 -36.92
C GLY A 370 -2.48 8.97 -35.45
N TRP A 371 -2.53 7.90 -34.67
CA TRP A 371 -2.46 7.90 -33.21
C TRP A 371 -1.26 7.11 -32.71
N ARG A 372 -0.77 7.47 -31.52
CA ARG A 372 0.20 6.66 -30.78
C ARG A 372 -0.24 6.47 -29.34
N VAL A 373 0.13 5.34 -28.77
CA VAL A 373 0.02 5.10 -27.33
C VAL A 373 1.16 5.86 -26.64
N SER A 374 0.81 6.86 -25.86
CA SER A 374 1.75 7.66 -25.05
C SER A 374 2.10 6.93 -23.77
N GLU A 375 1.07 6.38 -23.13
CA GLU A 375 1.15 5.65 -21.87
C GLU A 375 0.19 4.47 -21.91
N LEU A 376 0.60 3.34 -21.33
CA LEU A 376 -0.22 2.15 -21.14
C LEU A 376 0.20 1.53 -19.82
N ALA A 377 -0.73 1.42 -18.87
CA ALA A 377 -0.46 0.95 -17.53
C ALA A 377 -1.46 -0.13 -17.12
N ALA A 378 -0.97 -1.19 -16.48
CA ALA A 378 -1.79 -2.14 -15.74
C ALA A 378 -2.08 -1.58 -14.32
N ARG A 379 -2.73 -2.39 -13.49
CA ARG A 379 -3.11 -2.00 -12.13
C ARG A 379 -1.86 -1.56 -11.32
N PHE A 380 -2.02 -0.55 -10.48
CA PHE A 380 -0.98 0.10 -9.66
C PHE A 380 0.22 0.67 -10.45
N ASN A 381 0.02 0.98 -11.75
CA ASN A 381 1.07 1.38 -12.69
C ASN A 381 2.08 0.27 -13.01
N ASP A 382 1.71 -1.00 -12.84
CA ASP A 382 2.52 -2.12 -13.31
C ASP A 382 2.62 -2.14 -14.85
N GLU A 383 3.66 -2.80 -15.35
CA GLU A 383 3.81 -3.03 -16.78
C GLU A 383 2.74 -4.02 -17.27
N PRO A 384 1.95 -3.66 -18.29
CA PRO A 384 1.01 -4.59 -18.91
C PRO A 384 1.75 -5.73 -19.61
N ASP A 385 1.06 -6.86 -19.82
CA ASP A 385 1.58 -7.99 -20.59
C ASP A 385 2.22 -7.51 -21.92
N ALA A 386 3.46 -7.95 -22.19
CA ALA A 386 4.26 -7.41 -23.28
C ALA A 386 3.61 -7.66 -24.65
N GLU A 387 2.91 -8.78 -24.81
CA GLU A 387 2.24 -9.13 -26.06
C GLU A 387 0.95 -8.34 -26.24
N LEU A 388 0.17 -8.13 -25.17
CA LEU A 388 -0.94 -7.18 -25.14
C LEU A 388 -0.47 -5.77 -25.51
N ALA A 389 0.60 -5.29 -24.88
CA ALA A 389 1.12 -3.95 -25.12
C ALA A 389 1.60 -3.76 -26.56
N ARG A 390 2.26 -4.77 -27.14
CA ARG A 390 2.68 -4.77 -28.54
C ARG A 390 1.48 -4.75 -29.49
N ARG A 391 0.55 -5.71 -29.34
CA ARG A 391 -0.67 -5.82 -30.18
C ARG A 391 -1.53 -4.57 -30.11
N PHE A 392 -1.67 -3.98 -28.93
CA PHE A 392 -2.45 -2.76 -28.75
C PHE A 392 -1.78 -1.54 -29.42
N ARG A 393 -0.46 -1.39 -29.30
CA ARG A 393 0.28 -0.32 -30.00
C ARG A 393 0.18 -0.45 -31.52
N ASP A 394 0.32 -1.67 -32.04
CA ASP A 394 0.18 -1.96 -33.48
C ASP A 394 -1.25 -1.63 -33.96
N TRP A 395 -2.27 -1.98 -33.17
CA TRP A 395 -3.66 -1.68 -33.48
C TRP A 395 -3.97 -0.18 -33.45
N VAL A 396 -3.46 0.56 -32.45
CA VAL A 396 -3.63 2.02 -32.35
C VAL A 396 -2.93 2.75 -33.51
N ALA A 397 -1.75 2.29 -33.93
CA ALA A 397 -1.02 2.87 -35.05
C ALA A 397 -1.79 2.75 -36.39
N ALA A 398 -2.71 1.79 -36.51
CA ALA A 398 -3.58 1.62 -37.67
C ALA A 398 -4.84 2.51 -37.64
N ILE A 399 -5.08 3.28 -36.56
CA ILE A 399 -6.23 4.18 -36.46
C ILE A 399 -5.94 5.47 -37.25
N PRO A 400 -6.82 5.88 -38.19
CA PRO A 400 -6.62 7.10 -38.96
C PRO A 400 -6.62 8.34 -38.06
N GLY A 401 -5.79 9.31 -38.42
CA GLY A 401 -5.66 10.56 -37.69
C GLY A 401 -6.87 11.48 -37.90
N PRO A 402 -7.21 12.37 -36.96
CA PRO A 402 -8.30 13.31 -37.14
C PRO A 402 -8.02 14.24 -38.33
N VAL A 403 -8.90 14.23 -39.32
CA VAL A 403 -8.88 15.19 -40.43
C VAL A 403 -9.54 16.47 -39.93
N LYS A 404 -8.83 17.60 -40.02
CA LYS A 404 -9.38 18.90 -39.65
C LYS A 404 -10.53 19.21 -40.60
N ALA A 405 -11.76 19.23 -40.11
CA ALA A 405 -12.87 19.80 -40.87
C ALA A 405 -12.52 21.26 -41.19
N GLU A 406 -12.50 21.62 -42.47
CA GLU A 406 -12.37 23.01 -42.86
C GLU A 406 -13.49 23.80 -42.20
N PRO A 407 -13.19 24.83 -41.38
CA PRO A 407 -14.23 25.68 -40.87
C PRO A 407 -14.91 26.35 -42.06
N ALA A 408 -16.23 26.21 -42.15
CA ALA A 408 -17.05 26.99 -43.06
C ALA A 408 -16.68 28.47 -42.91
N GLN A 409 -16.42 29.14 -44.02
CA GLN A 409 -16.02 30.55 -44.08
C GLN A 409 -17.10 31.43 -43.44
N GLY A 410 -16.98 31.68 -42.14
CA GLY A 410 -17.67 32.75 -41.43
C GLY A 410 -16.95 34.06 -41.72
N GLN A 411 -17.71 35.05 -42.19
CA GLN A 411 -17.22 36.37 -42.60
C GLN A 411 -16.37 37.04 -41.50
N GLU A 412 -15.22 37.55 -41.90
CA GLU A 412 -14.27 38.28 -41.06
C GLU A 412 -14.87 39.65 -40.72
N GLU A 413 -15.36 39.81 -39.49
CA GLU A 413 -15.66 41.11 -38.91
C GLU A 413 -14.50 41.51 -37.99
N LEU A 414 -13.71 42.51 -38.42
CA LEU A 414 -12.54 43.00 -37.71
C LEU A 414 -12.93 43.60 -36.35
N PRO A 415 -12.36 43.15 -35.21
CA PRO A 415 -12.64 43.75 -33.92
C PRO A 415 -11.90 45.09 -33.75
N PRO A 416 -12.48 46.07 -33.02
CA PRO A 416 -11.88 47.38 -32.86
C PRO A 416 -10.65 47.32 -31.95
N VAL A 417 -9.58 47.98 -32.38
CA VAL A 417 -8.35 48.18 -31.63
C VAL A 417 -8.66 48.97 -30.35
N ARG A 418 -8.47 48.36 -29.18
CA ARG A 418 -8.39 49.07 -27.90
C ARG A 418 -6.92 49.22 -27.48
N PRO A 419 -6.52 50.37 -26.92
CA PRO A 419 -5.13 50.64 -26.59
C PRO A 419 -4.66 49.73 -25.44
N ALA A 420 -3.48 49.14 -25.62
CA ALA A 420 -2.85 48.24 -24.66
C ALA A 420 -2.51 48.98 -23.35
N ALA A 421 -3.32 48.77 -22.32
CA ALA A 421 -2.87 48.99 -20.96
C ALA A 421 -1.75 47.98 -20.64
N ARG A 422 -0.54 48.47 -20.42
CA ARG A 422 0.60 47.68 -19.90
C ARG A 422 0.24 47.09 -18.54
N ARG A 423 -0.45 45.95 -18.51
CA ARG A 423 -0.49 45.07 -17.34
C ARG A 423 0.82 44.30 -17.31
N ARG A 424 1.66 44.56 -16.29
CA ARG A 424 2.81 43.70 -15.97
C ARG A 424 2.29 42.26 -15.84
N ALA A 425 2.84 41.36 -16.65
CA ALA A 425 2.52 39.94 -16.60
C ALA A 425 2.85 39.41 -15.19
N ALA A 426 1.93 38.63 -14.61
CA ALA A 426 2.19 37.97 -13.34
C ALA A 426 3.44 37.07 -13.47
N PRO A 427 4.32 37.04 -12.46
CA PRO A 427 5.51 36.18 -12.46
C PRO A 427 5.15 34.73 -12.70
N ARG A 428 5.92 34.03 -13.53
CA ARG A 428 5.70 32.61 -13.78
C ARG A 428 6.87 31.82 -13.24
N LEU A 429 6.64 31.07 -12.16
CA LEU A 429 7.67 30.32 -11.42
C LEU A 429 8.58 29.48 -12.31
N VAL A 430 8.01 28.75 -13.28
CA VAL A 430 8.79 27.82 -14.12
C VAL A 430 9.63 28.60 -15.14
N GLU A 431 9.07 29.62 -15.80
CA GLU A 431 9.83 30.46 -16.73
C GLU A 431 10.92 31.27 -16.00
N ASP A 432 10.57 31.94 -14.90
CA ASP A 432 11.48 32.85 -14.21
C ASP A 432 12.55 32.10 -13.39
N VAL A 433 12.15 31.10 -12.59
CA VAL A 433 13.08 30.34 -11.74
C VAL A 433 13.75 29.23 -12.50
N GLY A 434 13.06 28.53 -13.41
CA GLY A 434 13.68 27.44 -14.18
C GLY A 434 14.85 27.92 -15.04
N GLN A 435 14.72 29.10 -15.68
CA GLN A 435 15.78 29.69 -16.48
C GLN A 435 17.01 30.08 -15.65
N ALA A 436 16.81 30.57 -14.41
CA ALA A 436 17.91 30.98 -13.53
C ALA A 436 18.53 29.80 -12.76
N LEU A 437 17.70 28.85 -12.30
CA LEU A 437 18.12 27.74 -11.45
C LEU A 437 18.80 26.61 -12.24
N GLY A 438 18.39 26.35 -13.48
CA GLY A 438 18.95 25.29 -14.32
C GLY A 438 20.48 25.37 -14.48
N PRO A 439 21.06 26.51 -14.94
CA PRO A 439 22.51 26.65 -15.08
C PRO A 439 23.28 26.54 -13.76
N LEU A 440 22.67 26.96 -12.64
CA LEU A 440 23.26 26.83 -11.31
C LEU A 440 23.27 25.38 -10.85
N ALA A 441 22.19 24.63 -11.09
CA ALA A 441 22.08 23.21 -10.78
C ALA A 441 23.05 22.37 -11.61
N GLU A 442 23.19 22.64 -12.91
CA GLU A 442 24.16 21.95 -13.79
C GLU A 442 25.62 22.23 -13.40
N ARG A 443 25.91 23.45 -12.92
CA ARG A 443 27.24 23.80 -12.41
C ARG A 443 27.53 23.04 -11.12
N ALA A 444 26.64 23.12 -10.14
CA ALA A 444 26.79 22.45 -8.86
C ALA A 444 26.86 20.92 -9.01
N TRP A 445 26.09 20.36 -9.96
CA TRP A 445 26.14 18.96 -10.33
C TRP A 445 27.54 18.53 -10.78
N ARG A 446 28.14 19.25 -11.75
CA ARG A 446 29.48 18.94 -12.25
C ARG A 446 30.56 19.03 -11.16
N GLU A 447 30.38 19.92 -10.19
CA GLU A 447 31.33 20.14 -9.10
C GLU A 447 31.23 19.08 -7.98
N THR A 448 30.06 18.49 -7.74
CA THR A 448 29.80 17.71 -6.50
C THR A 448 29.24 16.30 -6.70
N ALA A 449 28.71 15.97 -7.88
CA ALA A 449 27.92 14.74 -8.07
C ALA A 449 28.76 13.49 -8.34
N THR A 450 29.89 13.61 -9.03
CA THR A 450 30.65 12.47 -9.57
C THR A 450 31.06 11.45 -8.50
N GLU A 451 31.60 11.92 -7.38
CA GLU A 451 32.03 11.04 -6.28
C GLU A 451 30.83 10.44 -5.53
N ALA A 452 29.77 11.23 -5.32
CA ALA A 452 28.57 10.78 -4.63
C ALA A 452 27.80 9.71 -5.42
N LEU A 453 27.76 9.82 -6.75
CA LEU A 453 27.07 8.88 -7.62
C LEU A 453 27.62 7.45 -7.50
N GLY A 454 28.93 7.27 -7.32
CA GLY A 454 29.52 5.94 -7.12
C GLY A 454 28.98 5.25 -5.86
N VAL A 455 28.84 6.01 -4.77
CA VAL A 455 28.28 5.50 -3.52
C VAL A 455 26.79 5.15 -3.67
N PHE A 456 26.00 6.02 -4.30
CA PHE A 456 24.58 5.74 -4.53
C PHE A 456 24.36 4.59 -5.51
N ALA A 457 25.27 4.38 -6.48
CA ALA A 457 25.28 3.23 -7.38
C ALA A 457 25.48 1.92 -6.61
N ALA A 458 26.41 1.90 -5.65
CA ALA A 458 26.63 0.75 -4.78
C ALA A 458 25.41 0.43 -3.91
N ILE A 459 24.77 1.44 -3.29
CA ILE A 459 23.51 1.24 -2.53
C ILE A 459 22.40 0.69 -3.45
N ALA A 460 22.31 1.23 -4.66
CA ALA A 460 21.30 0.84 -5.63
C ALA A 460 21.59 -0.52 -6.29
N ALA A 461 22.80 -1.08 -6.12
CA ALA A 461 23.28 -2.25 -6.84
C ALA A 461 23.01 -2.16 -8.36
N THR A 462 23.38 -1.03 -8.97
CA THR A 462 23.17 -0.73 -10.38
C THR A 462 24.24 0.26 -10.86
N PRO A 463 24.49 0.39 -12.18
CA PRO A 463 25.42 1.39 -12.69
C PRO A 463 25.02 2.85 -12.33
N PRO A 464 25.98 3.80 -12.26
CA PRO A 464 25.75 5.15 -11.74
C PRO A 464 24.65 5.96 -12.46
N ASP A 465 24.48 5.76 -13.76
CA ASP A 465 23.48 6.42 -14.60
C ASP A 465 22.04 6.03 -14.24
N ALA A 466 21.82 4.81 -13.75
CA ALA A 466 20.51 4.31 -13.32
C ALA A 466 20.27 4.44 -11.80
N ALA A 467 21.29 4.76 -11.01
CA ALA A 467 21.27 4.69 -9.55
C ALA A 467 20.17 5.56 -8.92
N LEU A 468 20.14 6.84 -9.28
CA LEU A 468 19.19 7.80 -8.69
C LEU A 468 17.74 7.49 -9.05
N VAL A 469 17.50 7.03 -10.28
CA VAL A 469 16.15 6.62 -10.73
C VAL A 469 15.67 5.41 -9.93
N ARG A 470 16.53 4.40 -9.74
CA ARG A 470 16.21 3.21 -8.94
C ARG A 470 15.92 3.58 -7.50
N LEU A 471 16.80 4.35 -6.86
CA LEU A 471 16.65 4.79 -5.47
C LEU A 471 15.38 5.62 -5.24
N ARG A 472 15.01 6.48 -6.20
CA ARG A 472 13.78 7.28 -6.12
C ARG A 472 12.51 6.40 -6.07
N ARG A 473 12.52 5.25 -6.75
CA ARG A 473 11.39 4.30 -6.81
C ARG A 473 11.28 3.40 -5.57
N LEU A 474 12.33 3.32 -4.74
CA LEU A 474 12.28 2.54 -3.52
C LEU A 474 11.46 3.28 -2.44
N GLY A 475 10.54 2.55 -1.80
CA GLY A 475 9.94 2.97 -0.54
C GLY A 475 10.95 2.95 0.61
N SER A 476 10.62 3.63 1.71
CA SER A 476 11.54 3.89 2.84
C SER A 476 12.16 2.63 3.44
N GLU A 477 11.39 1.55 3.64
CA GLU A 477 11.90 0.29 4.18
C GLU A 477 12.90 -0.38 3.23
N ARG A 478 12.55 -0.48 1.94
CA ARG A 478 13.42 -1.08 0.93
C ARG A 478 14.71 -0.27 0.74
N PHE A 479 14.62 1.06 0.82
CA PHE A 479 15.77 1.95 0.78
C PHE A 479 16.68 1.70 2.00
N THR A 480 16.10 1.64 3.21
CA THR A 480 16.85 1.36 4.45
C THR A 480 17.54 0.00 4.38
N GLY A 481 16.84 -1.03 3.91
CA GLY A 481 17.42 -2.35 3.67
C GLY A 481 18.53 -2.36 2.61
N ALA A 482 18.49 -1.48 1.62
CA ALA A 482 19.56 -1.33 0.63
C ALA A 482 20.82 -0.69 1.24
N VAL A 483 20.65 0.35 2.06
CA VAL A 483 21.75 0.97 2.82
C VAL A 483 22.38 -0.05 3.77
N ARG A 484 21.56 -0.81 4.52
CA ARG A 484 22.03 -1.88 5.43
C ARG A 484 22.89 -2.90 4.68
N ARG A 485 22.39 -3.44 3.57
CA ARG A 485 23.13 -4.44 2.77
C ARG A 485 24.45 -3.90 2.24
N ALA A 486 24.48 -2.66 1.76
CA ALA A 486 25.71 -2.07 1.22
C ALA A 486 26.78 -1.83 2.30
N LEU A 487 26.37 -1.51 3.54
CA LEU A 487 27.27 -1.44 4.70
C LEU A 487 27.75 -2.84 5.13
N GLU A 488 26.85 -3.82 5.13
CA GLU A 488 27.12 -5.21 5.52
C GLU A 488 28.11 -5.90 4.55
N SER A 489 27.95 -5.71 3.24
CA SER A 489 28.86 -6.23 2.21
C SER A 489 30.19 -5.50 2.15
N GLY A 490 30.26 -4.28 2.69
CA GLY A 490 31.42 -3.41 2.57
C GLY A 490 31.56 -2.74 1.19
N ASP A 491 30.52 -2.78 0.35
CA ASP A 491 30.48 -2.08 -0.94
C ASP A 491 30.54 -0.56 -0.76
N VAL A 492 30.06 -0.07 0.39
CA VAL A 492 30.23 1.32 0.84
C VAL A 492 30.73 1.33 2.28
N ASP A 493 31.68 2.22 2.58
CA ASP A 493 32.04 2.53 3.95
C ASP A 493 31.13 3.64 4.50
N LEU A 494 30.90 3.64 5.81
CA LEU A 494 29.97 4.59 6.45
C LEU A 494 30.43 6.05 6.32
N VAL A 495 31.74 6.30 6.31
CA VAL A 495 32.27 7.66 6.16
C VAL A 495 32.08 8.13 4.72
N GLY A 496 32.39 7.30 3.73
CA GLY A 496 32.12 7.57 2.31
C GLY A 496 30.63 7.81 2.05
N LEU A 497 29.75 7.01 2.65
CA LEU A 497 28.31 7.22 2.60
C LEU A 497 27.89 8.56 3.22
N TRP A 498 28.38 8.86 4.43
CA TRP A 498 28.13 10.13 5.08
C TRP A 498 28.58 11.32 4.24
N THR A 499 29.78 11.26 3.64
CA THR A 499 30.29 12.30 2.77
C THR A 499 29.47 12.44 1.49
N ALA A 500 29.10 11.34 0.83
CA ALA A 500 28.29 11.36 -0.39
C ALA A 500 26.90 11.97 -0.16
N THR A 501 26.28 11.69 0.98
CA THR A 501 25.03 12.37 1.38
C THR A 501 25.23 13.86 1.67
N GLY A 502 26.45 14.37 1.80
CA GLY A 502 26.74 15.80 1.89
C GLY A 502 26.70 16.52 0.54
N SER A 503 26.74 15.81 -0.59
CA SER A 503 26.59 16.41 -1.93
C SER A 503 25.14 16.83 -2.15
N ARG A 504 24.92 18.15 -2.19
CA ARG A 504 23.61 18.81 -2.30
C ARG A 504 23.56 19.80 -3.47
N PRO A 505 23.74 19.37 -4.73
CA PRO A 505 23.80 20.29 -5.87
C PRO A 505 22.56 21.17 -6.02
N LEU A 506 21.35 20.70 -5.67
CA LEU A 506 20.16 21.55 -5.74
C LEU A 506 20.13 22.56 -4.60
N GLY A 507 20.51 22.16 -3.38
CA GLY A 507 20.72 23.07 -2.25
C GLY A 507 21.70 24.20 -2.59
N THR A 508 22.89 23.84 -3.10
CA THR A 508 23.90 24.79 -3.56
C THR A 508 23.37 25.73 -4.64
N ALA A 509 22.61 25.21 -5.60
CA ALA A 509 22.03 26.02 -6.66
C ALA A 509 20.96 27.00 -6.14
N LEU A 510 20.16 26.61 -5.15
CA LEU A 510 19.17 27.49 -4.52
C LEU A 510 19.83 28.58 -3.67
N ASP A 511 20.95 28.28 -3.02
CA ASP A 511 21.75 29.25 -2.26
C ASP A 511 22.49 30.24 -3.16
N ALA A 512 22.87 29.82 -4.36
CA ALA A 512 23.44 30.69 -5.39
C ALA A 512 22.40 31.48 -6.20
N LEU A 513 21.10 31.20 -6.04
CA LEU A 513 20.02 31.91 -6.73
C LEU A 513 19.91 33.36 -6.22
N ASP A 514 19.62 34.31 -7.12
CA ASP A 514 19.40 35.72 -6.76
C ASP A 514 18.44 35.84 -5.55
N PRO A 515 18.86 36.44 -4.42
CA PRO A 515 18.03 36.61 -3.24
C PRO A 515 16.70 37.32 -3.53
N ALA A 516 16.67 38.26 -4.48
CA ALA A 516 15.44 38.95 -4.88
C ALA A 516 14.49 38.00 -5.62
N LEU A 517 15.00 37.06 -6.40
CA LEU A 517 14.20 36.03 -7.06
C LEU A 517 13.74 34.95 -6.06
N ARG A 518 14.60 34.56 -5.12
CA ARG A 518 14.29 33.61 -4.04
C ARG A 518 13.19 34.14 -3.12
N GLY A 519 13.29 35.41 -2.70
CA GLY A 519 12.28 36.08 -1.87
C GLY A 519 10.96 36.41 -2.58
N ARG A 520 10.90 36.26 -3.91
CA ARG A 520 9.63 36.37 -4.66
C ARG A 520 8.82 35.06 -4.67
N PHE A 521 9.45 33.94 -4.33
CA PHE A 521 8.85 32.61 -4.38
C PHE A 521 9.17 31.82 -3.11
N ASP A 522 8.43 32.12 -2.03
CA ASP A 522 8.61 31.54 -0.68
C ASP A 522 8.52 30.01 -0.61
N GLN A 523 7.98 29.38 -1.66
CA GLN A 523 7.84 27.93 -1.79
C GLN A 523 9.12 27.21 -2.26
N LEU A 524 10.13 27.91 -2.79
CA LEU A 524 11.37 27.29 -3.29
C LEU A 524 12.12 26.42 -2.25
N PRO A 525 12.19 26.76 -0.95
CA PRO A 525 12.79 25.90 0.07
C PRO A 525 12.15 24.51 0.17
N LEU A 526 10.88 24.33 -0.26
CA LEU A 526 10.21 23.03 -0.24
C LEU A 526 10.87 22.01 -1.19
N LEU A 527 11.66 22.45 -2.18
CA LEU A 527 12.47 21.58 -3.04
C LEU A 527 13.51 20.76 -2.27
N LEU A 528 13.90 21.24 -1.09
CA LEU A 528 14.86 20.58 -0.20
C LEU A 528 14.18 19.65 0.82
N GLY A 529 12.85 19.55 0.78
CA GLY A 529 12.06 18.64 1.61
C GLY A 529 11.94 17.22 1.04
N GLU A 530 11.15 16.39 1.72
CA GLU A 530 10.65 15.11 1.18
C GLU A 530 9.35 15.33 0.39
N PRO A 531 9.05 14.51 -0.62
CA PRO A 531 7.77 14.53 -1.33
C PRO A 531 6.56 14.31 -0.40
N PRO A 532 5.35 14.77 -0.78
CA PRO A 532 4.99 15.33 -2.09
C PRO A 532 5.31 16.82 -2.27
N LEU A 533 5.74 17.19 -3.48
CA LEU A 533 5.96 18.60 -3.86
C LEU A 533 4.68 19.25 -4.42
N PRO A 534 4.43 20.54 -4.15
CA PRO A 534 3.40 21.32 -4.84
C PRO A 534 3.53 21.26 -6.37
N LYS A 535 2.41 21.29 -7.10
CA LYS A 535 2.33 21.15 -8.58
C LYS A 535 3.31 22.07 -9.33
N ALA A 536 3.51 23.29 -8.85
CA ALA A 536 4.40 24.26 -9.47
C ALA A 536 5.89 23.88 -9.33
N LEU A 537 6.30 23.37 -8.17
CA LEU A 537 7.66 22.86 -7.92
C LEU A 537 7.90 21.51 -8.60
N HIS A 538 6.86 20.68 -8.73
CA HIS A 538 6.96 19.43 -9.47
C HIS A 538 7.30 19.66 -10.95
N ARG A 539 6.75 20.71 -11.58
CA ARG A 539 7.13 21.09 -12.95
C ARG A 539 8.58 21.56 -13.04
N LEU A 540 9.06 22.27 -12.02
CA LEU A 540 10.43 22.76 -11.95
C LEU A 540 11.45 21.61 -11.85
N VAL A 541 11.23 20.62 -10.98
CA VAL A 541 12.13 19.46 -10.84
C VAL A 541 12.07 18.47 -11.99
N LYS A 542 11.08 18.60 -12.89
CA LYS A 542 11.01 17.83 -14.14
C LYS A 542 11.84 18.46 -15.27
N LEU A 543 12.36 19.67 -15.10
CA LEU A 543 13.26 20.27 -16.07
C LEU A 543 14.56 19.46 -16.11
N PRO A 544 15.06 19.05 -17.29
CA PRO A 544 16.28 18.24 -17.39
C PRO A 544 17.48 18.82 -16.64
N ALA A 545 17.66 20.14 -16.68
CA ALA A 545 18.75 20.85 -16.00
C ALA A 545 18.69 20.77 -14.46
N ILE A 546 17.56 20.37 -13.87
CA ILE A 546 17.30 20.37 -12.42
C ILE A 546 17.06 18.94 -11.88
N ALA A 547 16.54 18.05 -12.72
CA ALA A 547 16.03 16.74 -12.32
C ALA A 547 17.06 15.87 -11.59
N ASP A 548 18.29 15.81 -12.10
CA ASP A 548 19.34 14.96 -11.53
C ASP A 548 19.85 15.53 -10.20
N ALA A 549 20.06 16.85 -10.14
CA ALA A 549 20.43 17.54 -8.90
C ALA A 549 19.38 17.32 -7.81
N TYR A 550 18.09 17.43 -8.15
CA TYR A 550 16.99 17.10 -7.23
C TYR A 550 17.03 15.64 -6.77
N ALA A 551 17.26 14.70 -7.68
CA ALA A 551 17.26 13.28 -7.37
C ALA A 551 18.42 12.89 -6.44
N LEU A 552 19.60 13.50 -6.61
CA LEU A 552 20.76 13.26 -5.73
C LEU A 552 20.53 13.83 -4.32
N ASP A 553 20.04 15.07 -4.25
CA ASP A 553 19.63 15.71 -2.99
C ASP A 553 18.63 14.84 -2.21
N LEU A 554 17.58 14.36 -2.89
CA LEU A 554 16.57 13.48 -2.30
C LEU A 554 17.17 12.14 -1.84
N ALA A 555 17.98 11.49 -2.68
CA ALA A 555 18.61 10.22 -2.34
C ALA A 555 19.48 10.35 -1.09
N GLY A 556 20.25 11.43 -0.97
CA GLY A 556 21.08 11.62 0.21
C GLY A 556 20.30 11.99 1.48
N ARG A 557 19.14 12.66 1.38
CA ARG A 557 18.27 12.87 2.56
C ARG A 557 17.66 11.56 3.05
N ARG A 558 17.18 10.72 2.13
CA ARG A 558 16.67 9.38 2.44
C ARG A 558 17.74 8.47 3.04
N ALA A 559 18.97 8.55 2.53
CA ALA A 559 20.09 7.83 3.12
C ALA A 559 20.42 8.31 4.54
N ARG A 560 20.35 9.61 4.84
CA ARG A 560 20.48 10.14 6.21
C ARG A 560 19.41 9.56 7.13
N ARG A 561 18.14 9.55 6.69
CA ARG A 561 17.04 8.92 7.45
C ARG A 561 17.26 7.43 7.68
N ALA A 562 17.70 6.69 6.66
CA ALA A 562 18.02 5.28 6.79
C ALA A 562 19.16 5.04 7.80
N ILE A 563 20.24 5.82 7.76
CA ILE A 563 21.34 5.74 8.73
C ILE A 563 20.82 5.99 10.15
N GLY A 564 19.97 6.99 10.34
CA GLY A 564 19.37 7.29 11.65
C GLY A 564 18.48 6.16 12.18
N LEU A 565 17.65 5.56 11.32
CA LEU A 565 16.83 4.41 11.69
C LEU A 565 17.68 3.22 12.11
N LEU A 566 18.70 2.87 11.32
CA LEU A 566 19.63 1.78 11.66
C LEU A 566 20.37 2.06 12.98
N ALA A 567 20.66 3.32 13.30
CA ALA A 567 21.30 3.71 14.55
C ALA A 567 20.40 3.51 15.77
N VAL A 568 19.13 3.91 15.66
CA VAL A 568 18.14 3.75 16.73
C VAL A 568 17.78 2.28 16.95
N GLN A 569 17.77 1.48 15.89
CA GLN A 569 17.51 0.03 15.95
C GLN A 569 18.71 -0.79 16.44
N ASP A 570 19.85 -0.15 16.68
CA ASP A 570 21.12 -0.81 16.99
C ASP A 570 21.49 -1.90 15.97
N ASP A 571 21.35 -1.59 14.68
CA ASP A 571 21.56 -2.55 13.60
C ASP A 571 23.03 -3.04 13.56
N PRO A 572 23.29 -4.36 13.51
CA PRO A 572 24.65 -4.90 13.54
C PRO A 572 25.56 -4.40 12.42
N ALA A 573 25.03 -4.15 11.22
CA ALA A 573 25.83 -3.67 10.10
C ALA A 573 26.31 -2.23 10.34
N LEU A 574 25.44 -1.37 10.87
CA LEU A 574 25.82 -0.02 11.25
C LEU A 574 26.77 -0.01 12.45
N ALA A 575 26.49 -0.80 13.49
CA ALA A 575 27.35 -0.91 14.67
C ALA A 575 28.78 -1.34 14.29
N ALA A 576 28.91 -2.37 13.44
CA ALA A 576 30.19 -2.81 12.90
C ALA A 576 30.90 -1.73 12.07
N ALA A 577 30.14 -0.97 11.27
CA ALA A 577 30.70 0.11 10.47
C ALA A 577 31.21 1.28 11.34
N VAL A 578 30.44 1.70 12.35
CA VAL A 578 30.83 2.73 13.33
C VAL A 578 32.09 2.32 14.09
N ALA A 579 32.13 1.07 14.60
CA ALA A 579 33.27 0.55 15.34
C ALA A 579 34.53 0.43 14.47
N ARG A 580 34.38 0.15 13.17
CA ARG A 580 35.49 0.04 12.21
C ARG A 580 36.07 1.40 11.87
N ARG A 581 35.26 2.32 11.34
CA ARG A 581 35.70 3.65 10.89
C ARG A 581 34.56 4.67 11.02
N THR A 582 34.83 5.75 11.74
CA THR A 582 33.91 6.88 11.88
C THR A 582 34.69 8.20 11.90
N THR A 583 33.99 9.31 11.78
CA THR A 583 34.52 10.68 11.92
C THR A 583 33.78 11.42 13.01
N GLU A 584 34.39 12.46 13.58
CA GLU A 584 33.77 13.27 14.63
C GLU A 584 32.36 13.79 14.27
N PRO A 585 32.12 14.40 13.10
CA PRO A 585 30.79 14.93 12.78
C PRO A 585 29.72 13.84 12.67
N LEU A 586 30.08 12.69 12.11
CA LEU A 586 29.20 11.53 11.97
C LEU A 586 28.86 10.93 13.35
N LEU A 587 29.89 10.67 14.17
CA LEU A 587 29.71 10.07 15.49
C LEU A 587 28.88 10.97 16.41
N CYS A 588 29.12 12.28 16.40
CA CYS A 588 28.32 13.22 17.19
C CYS A 588 26.85 13.22 16.76
N ALA A 589 26.57 13.27 15.44
CA ALA A 589 25.21 13.28 14.93
C ALA A 589 24.44 11.99 15.27
N LEU A 590 25.08 10.83 15.12
CA LEU A 590 24.53 9.53 15.50
C LEU A 590 24.23 9.46 17.01
N THR A 591 25.17 9.93 17.83
CA THR A 591 25.03 9.94 19.29
C THR A 591 23.87 10.82 19.74
N VAL A 592 23.75 12.02 19.16
CA VAL A 592 22.61 12.92 19.43
C VAL A 592 21.30 12.26 18.99
N ALA A 593 21.27 11.61 17.82
CA ALA A 593 20.07 10.94 17.32
C ALA A 593 19.60 9.80 18.24
N VAL A 594 20.51 8.91 18.67
CA VAL A 594 20.17 7.83 19.60
C VAL A 594 19.77 8.37 20.97
N THR A 595 20.48 9.38 21.49
CA THR A 595 20.14 9.99 22.78
C THR A 595 18.74 10.59 22.77
N CYS A 596 18.34 11.28 21.68
CA CYS A 596 17.00 11.86 21.55
C CYS A 596 15.90 10.80 21.35
N ALA A 597 16.22 9.69 20.68
CA ALA A 597 15.27 8.62 20.41
C ALA A 597 14.99 7.74 21.64
N ALA A 598 15.96 7.62 22.55
CA ALA A 598 15.91 6.79 23.75
C ALA A 598 15.36 5.37 23.49
N PRO A 599 15.99 4.60 22.57
CA PRO A 599 15.51 3.27 22.22
C PRO A 599 15.60 2.29 23.40
N GLU A 600 14.81 1.22 23.35
CA GLU A 600 14.82 0.12 24.35
C GLU A 600 16.06 -0.79 24.25
N THR A 601 17.03 -0.46 23.39
CA THR A 601 18.28 -1.22 23.24
C THR A 601 19.25 -0.93 24.39
N GLU A 602 20.28 -1.78 24.54
CA GLU A 602 21.29 -1.58 25.59
C GLU A 602 22.16 -0.36 25.28
N LEU A 603 22.04 0.69 26.11
CA LEU A 603 22.78 1.93 25.97
C LEU A 603 23.89 2.06 27.02
N ALA A 604 25.10 2.36 26.56
CA ALA A 604 26.20 2.76 27.41
C ALA A 604 26.15 4.27 27.68
N THR A 605 26.35 4.64 28.95
CA THR A 605 26.39 6.04 29.39
C THR A 605 27.76 6.65 29.07
N VAL A 606 27.77 7.73 28.30
CA VAL A 606 28.97 8.51 27.94
C VAL A 606 29.20 9.65 28.93
N THR A 607 28.13 10.36 29.31
CA THR A 607 28.17 11.40 30.34
C THR A 607 27.11 11.12 31.40
N ALA A 608 27.38 11.48 32.66
CA ALA A 608 26.37 11.38 33.71
C ALA A 608 25.18 12.34 33.42
N PRO A 609 23.98 12.07 33.98
CA PRO A 609 22.84 12.98 33.90
C PRO A 609 23.22 14.41 34.28
N ARG A 610 22.77 15.39 33.49
CA ARG A 610 23.08 16.84 33.64
C ARG A 610 24.54 17.23 33.42
N SER A 611 25.44 16.31 33.06
CA SER A 611 26.81 16.65 32.69
C SER A 611 26.89 17.13 31.24
N VAL A 612 27.45 18.33 31.05
CA VAL A 612 27.72 18.91 29.72
C VAL A 612 29.11 18.57 29.19
N ARG A 613 30.03 18.08 30.02
CA ARG A 613 31.38 17.70 29.60
C ARG A 613 31.38 16.28 29.04
N VAL A 614 31.81 16.14 27.79
CA VAL A 614 31.98 14.85 27.11
C VAL A 614 33.42 14.37 27.28
N PRO A 615 33.65 13.19 27.90
CA PRO A 615 34.99 12.68 28.16
C PRO A 615 35.68 12.19 26.89
N GLY A 616 37.00 12.17 26.88
CA GLY A 616 37.83 11.69 25.78
C GLY A 616 38.95 12.66 25.40
N PHE A 617 39.72 12.32 24.36
CA PHE A 617 40.73 13.21 23.79
C PHE A 617 40.38 13.54 22.32
N PRO A 618 40.12 14.82 21.99
CA PRO A 618 40.02 15.98 22.90
C PRO A 618 38.74 15.93 23.75
N ALA A 619 38.78 16.49 24.95
CA ALA A 619 37.57 16.70 25.74
C ALA A 619 36.75 17.81 25.10
N THR A 620 35.41 17.65 25.06
CA THR A 620 34.50 18.65 24.46
C THR A 620 33.31 18.90 25.39
N ALA A 621 32.52 19.92 25.10
CA ALA A 621 31.34 20.26 25.87
C ALA A 621 30.09 20.32 24.97
N LEU A 622 28.95 19.86 25.49
CA LEU A 622 27.67 19.82 24.77
C LEU A 622 27.07 21.21 24.56
N ASP A 623 27.40 22.16 25.43
CA ASP A 623 26.90 23.54 25.47
C ASP A 623 27.78 24.54 24.71
N ASP A 624 28.97 24.12 24.27
CA ASP A 624 29.87 24.90 23.42
C ASP A 624 29.25 25.15 22.03
N ASP A 625 29.02 26.43 21.72
CA ASP A 625 28.39 26.88 20.47
C ASP A 625 29.28 26.64 19.23
N ASP A 626 30.59 26.70 19.39
CA ASP A 626 31.57 26.45 18.33
C ASP A 626 32.07 24.99 18.33
N GLY A 627 31.66 24.23 19.35
CA GLY A 627 31.95 22.82 19.53
C GLY A 627 31.22 21.91 18.54
N PRO A 628 31.57 20.61 18.52
CA PRO A 628 31.01 19.66 17.55
C PRO A 628 29.54 19.32 17.82
N TRP A 629 29.04 19.56 19.03
CA TRP A 629 27.74 19.10 19.50
C TRP A 629 26.60 20.07 19.15
N ARG A 630 26.60 21.27 19.74
CA ARG A 630 25.41 22.12 19.87
C ARG A 630 24.80 22.57 18.55
N ARG A 631 25.62 23.06 17.61
CA ARG A 631 25.13 23.52 16.30
C ARG A 631 25.22 22.43 15.23
N ARG A 632 26.39 21.81 15.11
CA ARG A 632 26.70 20.89 14.00
C ARG A 632 25.98 19.55 14.17
N ALA A 633 26.22 18.84 15.27
CA ALA A 633 25.62 17.53 15.48
C ALA A 633 24.09 17.60 15.63
N VAL A 634 23.56 18.61 16.33
CA VAL A 634 22.10 18.79 16.46
C VAL A 634 21.44 19.01 15.09
N SER A 635 22.01 19.85 14.22
CA SER A 635 21.46 20.04 12.87
C SER A 635 21.53 18.75 12.05
N ALA A 636 22.66 18.05 12.08
CA ALA A 636 22.84 16.80 11.36
C ALA A 636 21.91 15.69 11.89
N ALA A 637 21.68 15.61 13.20
CA ALA A 637 20.80 14.62 13.82
C ALA A 637 19.33 14.78 13.39
N ARG A 638 18.88 16.02 13.11
CA ARG A 638 17.54 16.24 12.54
C ARG A 638 17.36 15.60 11.18
N GLU A 639 18.40 15.60 10.34
CA GLU A 639 18.38 14.89 9.05
C GLU A 639 18.33 13.36 9.23
N LEU A 640 18.84 12.84 10.36
CA LEU A 640 18.82 11.41 10.67
C LEU A 640 17.46 10.90 11.14
N GLY A 641 16.66 11.72 11.81
CA GLY A 641 15.45 11.20 12.48
C GLY A 641 15.09 11.95 13.74
N ALA A 642 16.08 12.62 14.35
CA ALA A 642 16.01 12.98 15.74
C ALA A 642 15.04 14.14 16.01
N ASP A 643 14.16 13.95 16.99
CA ASP A 643 13.47 15.05 17.65
C ASP A 643 14.41 15.75 18.64
N THR A 644 15.22 16.66 18.09
CA THR A 644 16.23 17.38 18.89
C THR A 644 15.66 18.35 19.92
N ALA A 645 14.35 18.61 19.92
CA ALA A 645 13.73 19.42 20.98
C ALA A 645 13.88 18.76 22.35
N ARG A 646 13.94 17.41 22.38
CA ARG A 646 14.09 16.59 23.58
C ARG A 646 15.54 16.44 24.04
N PHE A 647 16.51 16.94 23.27
CA PHE A 647 17.93 16.65 23.50
C PHE A 647 18.37 17.02 24.93
N TRP A 648 18.06 18.24 25.39
CA TRP A 648 18.47 18.68 26.72
C TRP A 648 17.71 17.97 27.86
N ASP A 649 16.44 17.60 27.62
CA ASP A 649 15.66 16.82 28.58
C ASP A 649 16.25 15.41 28.76
N GLU A 650 16.63 14.76 27.66
CA GLU A 650 17.29 13.44 27.68
C GLU A 650 18.67 13.50 28.34
N ILE A 651 19.46 14.54 28.06
CA ILE A 651 20.75 14.77 28.74
C ILE A 651 20.54 15.01 30.24
N ALA A 652 19.52 15.76 30.63
CA ALA A 652 19.24 16.04 32.03
C ALA A 652 18.77 14.79 32.79
N ALA A 653 17.99 13.92 32.15
CA ALA A 653 17.45 12.71 32.76
C ALA A 653 18.45 11.55 32.80
N HIS A 654 19.19 11.36 31.70
CA HIS A 654 19.96 10.12 31.48
C HIS A 654 21.40 10.36 31.03
N GLY A 655 21.77 11.60 30.72
CA GLY A 655 23.08 11.93 30.16
C GLY A 655 23.22 11.54 28.68
N LEU A 656 24.40 11.76 28.12
CA LEU A 656 24.71 11.38 26.74
C LEU A 656 24.88 9.87 26.67
N ARG A 657 24.23 9.22 25.71
CA ARG A 657 24.19 7.75 25.59
C ARG A 657 24.49 7.30 24.15
N VAL A 658 25.11 6.14 24.03
CA VAL A 658 25.33 5.43 22.75
C VAL A 658 24.97 3.96 22.90
N PRO A 659 24.60 3.25 21.83
CA PRO A 659 24.43 1.80 21.90
C PRO A 659 25.72 1.11 22.35
N ALA A 660 25.60 0.14 23.24
CA ALA A 660 26.75 -0.59 23.77
C ALA A 660 27.53 -1.33 22.66
N SER A 661 26.81 -1.78 21.63
CA SER A 661 27.36 -2.50 20.46
C SER A 661 28.38 -1.67 19.65
N TRP A 662 28.35 -0.33 19.73
CA TRP A 662 29.26 0.55 19.00
C TRP A 662 30.64 0.62 19.64
N LEU A 663 30.74 0.25 20.92
CA LEU A 663 31.93 0.47 21.72
C LEU A 663 33.00 -0.61 21.46
N PRO A 664 34.18 -0.24 20.94
CA PRO A 664 35.28 -1.19 20.81
C PRO A 664 35.91 -1.50 22.18
N PRO A 665 36.85 -2.46 22.25
CA PRO A 665 37.74 -2.58 23.40
C PRO A 665 38.39 -1.22 23.72
N GLY A 666 38.20 -0.72 24.95
CA GLY A 666 38.58 0.64 25.36
C GLY A 666 37.41 1.66 25.42
N GLY A 667 36.20 1.23 25.08
CA GLY A 667 34.96 1.98 25.30
C GLY A 667 34.87 3.28 24.50
N TRP A 668 34.09 4.23 25.04
CA TRP A 668 33.83 5.53 24.41
C TRP A 668 35.13 6.29 24.07
N THR A 669 36.08 6.35 25.00
CA THR A 669 37.34 7.10 24.81
C THR A 669 38.12 6.63 23.58
N ALA A 670 38.17 5.32 23.33
CA ALA A 670 38.84 4.75 22.18
C ALA A 670 38.10 5.07 20.86
N LEU A 671 36.77 4.97 20.85
CA LEU A 671 35.94 5.34 19.69
C LEU A 671 36.07 6.83 19.37
N TRP A 672 36.01 7.68 20.39
CA TRP A 672 36.09 9.14 20.28
C TRP A 672 37.44 9.62 19.76
N ALA A 673 38.55 9.11 20.30
CA ALA A 673 39.89 9.44 19.85
C ALA A 673 40.10 9.04 18.37
N ARG A 674 39.58 7.87 17.97
CA ARG A 674 39.63 7.40 16.58
C ARG A 674 38.86 8.32 15.63
N ALA A 675 37.66 8.73 16.04
CA ALA A 675 36.83 9.67 15.27
C ALA A 675 37.54 11.02 15.03
N HIS A 676 38.40 11.45 15.96
CA HIS A 676 39.21 12.68 15.84
C HIS A 676 40.50 12.50 15.06
N SER A 677 41.12 11.32 15.09
CA SER A 677 42.32 11.06 14.28
C SER A 677 42.03 11.02 12.78
N HIS A 678 40.79 10.71 12.40
CA HIS A 678 40.33 10.67 11.00
C HIS A 678 39.77 12.02 10.50
N ARG A 679 40.09 13.13 11.17
CA ARG A 679 39.66 14.49 10.77
C ARG A 679 40.53 15.08 9.63
N ARG A 680 41.32 14.26 8.93
CA ARG A 680 42.17 14.67 7.80
C ARG A 680 41.66 14.11 6.50
#